data_AF-B3MHT2-F1
#
_entry.id   AF-B3MHT2-F1
#
_cell.length_a   1.000
_cell.length_b   1.000
_cell.length_c   1.000
_cell.angle_alpha   90.00
_cell.angle_beta   90.00
_cell.angle_gamma   90.00
#
_symmetry.space_group_name_H-M   'P 1'
#
loop_
_entity.id
_entity.type
_entity.pdbx_description
1 polymer ?
#
loop_
_entity_poly.entity_id
_entity_poly.type
_entity_poly.pdbx_seq_one_letter_code
_entity_poly.pdbx_strand_id
1 'polypeptide(L)'
;MEMEQEQEQAMDVRTQADPKEAANLLQLIKQLLVEKAYDGVRMLFNSPNEAERNTRQLPLIAMDLYHEVCAGNISDIVYSEEPELFDCSDELLKVLAKYAPLQELMLEMMERVEESSSLAVFGAHLRALQVLLQRQGRDKPQAVEWCLQSVFTRIKELPLPDYLSEGYDEAQARLIEQQEQVEDLLAHYITVGLFRQPLFTEIMEQDIRPDAQIFRDCTMNRRNIFTCFFIQLLGRPLALLQLNIEKEDMTRTYVHQVVESLTQDASKCLGDPYYLLNLVEMRARWQRKLDATKGVYEMSSQNLFLIEEKLPLHAVAMYYHSLFVGNQMPFTAPRIYAPQFLFETIAYLAEVLLNQQEPSLQHCGLRLEEYILSILSEPVPSTSLQLDVHKRFCEALCKIVGYSPEVSLRQLGLHVLRQYILAFEDQGKYLILKNLLETLQHDGLMGYLSGMYKDLVDEAFIKSPLLPEVFSGELFREMLLLCVCVLPHDVKSDLLLNADRLCNALNILRYFALRDKENVTGFWHVLPEIEKRMLVPLGKALDFSMAHYKAYKERVENGQSASDDALMQRQLNMLAVNISNSGMAGGDGDNHLPDIGRTEKLEVLASSITSLETLLGLYLRANECIELAGRKRRLLSDA
;
A
#
# COMPACT_ATOMS: atom_id res chain seq x y z
N MET A 1 -17.18 -42.29 -25.31
CA MET A 1 -16.79 -43.70 -25.27
C MET A 1 -15.74 -43.98 -24.20
N GLU A 2 -14.65 -43.20 -24.09
CA GLU A 2 -13.75 -43.31 -22.90
C GLU A 2 -14.39 -42.78 -21.60
N MET A 3 -15.27 -41.76 -21.68
CA MET A 3 -16.06 -41.28 -20.52
C MET A 3 -17.10 -42.28 -20.00
N GLU A 4 -17.58 -43.22 -20.82
CA GLU A 4 -18.50 -44.27 -20.36
C GLU A 4 -17.73 -45.39 -19.64
N GLN A 5 -16.47 -45.62 -20.01
CA GLN A 5 -15.60 -46.59 -19.32
C GLN A 5 -15.07 -46.09 -17.98
N GLU A 6 -14.85 -44.78 -17.79
CA GLU A 6 -14.50 -44.22 -16.47
C GLU A 6 -15.71 -44.14 -15.52
N GLN A 7 -16.92 -43.89 -16.04
CA GLN A 7 -18.15 -43.99 -15.23
C GLN A 7 -18.51 -45.44 -14.90
N GLU A 8 -18.25 -46.41 -15.79
CA GLU A 8 -18.37 -47.84 -15.47
C GLU A 8 -17.30 -48.31 -14.47
N GLN A 9 -16.05 -47.80 -14.54
CA GLN A 9 -15.01 -48.11 -13.55
C GLN A 9 -15.26 -47.50 -12.17
N ALA A 10 -15.86 -46.31 -12.08
CA ALA A 10 -16.30 -45.74 -10.80
C ALA A 10 -17.52 -46.48 -10.21
N MET A 11 -18.32 -47.14 -11.05
CA MET A 11 -19.43 -47.98 -10.62
C MET A 11 -18.97 -49.38 -10.17
N ASP A 12 -17.87 -49.90 -10.72
CA ASP A 12 -17.35 -51.24 -10.42
C ASP A 12 -16.65 -51.36 -9.05
N VAL A 13 -16.19 -50.26 -8.44
CA VAL A 13 -15.56 -50.27 -7.09
C VAL A 13 -16.59 -50.36 -5.96
N ARG A 14 -17.85 -49.97 -6.20
CA ARG A 14 -18.94 -50.09 -5.21
C ARG A 14 -19.38 -51.55 -4.95
N THR A 15 -18.87 -52.50 -5.74
CA THR A 15 -19.41 -53.85 -5.82
C THR A 15 -18.75 -54.88 -4.87
N GLN A 16 -17.80 -54.47 -4.01
CA GLN A 16 -17.08 -55.39 -3.10
C GLN A 16 -16.97 -54.96 -1.62
N ALA A 17 -17.55 -53.82 -1.21
CA ALA A 17 -17.54 -53.41 0.20
C ALA A 17 -18.70 -54.09 0.95
N ASP A 18 -18.40 -54.78 2.05
CA ASP A 18 -19.41 -55.48 2.87
C ASP A 18 -19.78 -54.54 4.03
N PRO A 19 -21.05 -54.07 4.11
CA PRO A 19 -21.49 -53.16 5.16
C PRO A 19 -21.28 -53.72 6.57
N LYS A 20 -21.29 -55.06 6.73
CA LYS A 20 -21.04 -55.70 8.02
C LYS A 20 -19.55 -55.67 8.39
N GLU A 21 -18.65 -55.87 7.42
CA GLU A 21 -17.21 -55.72 7.65
C GLU A 21 -16.83 -54.26 7.93
N ALA A 22 -17.46 -53.31 7.24
CA ALA A 22 -17.25 -51.88 7.47
C ALA A 22 -17.69 -51.46 8.88
N ALA A 23 -18.87 -51.91 9.34
CA ALA A 23 -19.33 -51.67 10.71
C ALA A 23 -18.41 -52.29 11.78
N ASN A 24 -17.89 -53.49 11.53
CA ASN A 24 -16.91 -54.13 12.42
C ASN A 24 -15.60 -53.35 12.49
N LEU A 25 -15.13 -52.81 11.35
CA LEU A 25 -13.93 -51.98 11.29
C LEU A 25 -14.11 -50.67 12.06
N LEU A 26 -15.26 -50.00 11.91
CA LEU A 26 -15.61 -48.81 12.69
C LEU A 26 -15.56 -49.10 14.20
N GLN A 27 -16.17 -50.21 14.63
CA GLN A 27 -16.19 -50.59 16.04
C GLN A 27 -14.80 -50.96 16.56
N LEU A 28 -13.98 -51.65 15.75
CA LEU A 28 -12.60 -51.97 16.09
C LEU A 28 -11.75 -50.71 16.29
N ILE A 29 -11.85 -49.74 15.39
CA ILE A 29 -11.10 -48.47 15.50
C ILE A 29 -11.51 -47.74 16.78
N LYS A 30 -12.82 -47.64 17.07
CA LYS A 30 -13.29 -47.04 18.32
C LYS A 30 -12.75 -47.76 19.55
N GLN A 31 -12.76 -49.09 19.55
CA GLN A 31 -12.26 -49.88 20.68
C GLN A 31 -10.76 -49.68 20.89
N LEU A 32 -9.96 -49.70 19.82
CA LEU A 32 -8.51 -49.47 19.90
C LEU A 32 -8.17 -48.06 20.41
N LEU A 33 -8.97 -47.05 20.05
CA LEU A 33 -8.80 -45.70 20.57
C LEU A 33 -9.13 -45.61 22.07
N VAL A 34 -10.21 -46.26 22.52
CA VAL A 34 -10.55 -46.35 23.95
C VAL A 34 -9.49 -47.10 24.76
N GLU A 35 -8.89 -48.14 24.18
CA GLU A 35 -7.81 -48.92 24.79
C GLU A 35 -6.43 -48.23 24.70
N LYS A 36 -6.36 -47.00 24.15
CA LYS A 36 -5.11 -46.25 23.91
C LYS A 36 -4.09 -46.99 23.04
N ALA A 37 -4.57 -47.90 22.19
CA ALA A 37 -3.75 -48.69 21.28
C ALA A 37 -3.55 -47.99 19.93
N TYR A 38 -3.00 -46.76 19.96
CA TYR A 38 -2.89 -45.86 18.80
C TYR A 38 -2.05 -46.44 17.65
N ASP A 39 -0.96 -47.14 17.98
CA ASP A 39 -0.15 -47.83 16.97
C ASP A 39 -0.92 -48.96 16.28
N GLY A 40 -1.87 -49.60 16.99
CA GLY A 40 -2.78 -50.58 16.41
C GLY A 40 -3.64 -49.95 15.30
N VAL A 41 -4.18 -48.76 15.53
CA VAL A 41 -4.95 -48.00 14.52
C VAL A 41 -4.09 -47.63 13.32
N ARG A 42 -2.85 -47.18 13.55
CA ARG A 42 -1.89 -46.88 12.47
C ARG A 42 -1.55 -48.13 11.64
N MET A 43 -1.38 -49.27 12.28
CA MET A 43 -1.06 -50.54 11.62
C MET A 43 -2.19 -51.03 10.70
N LEU A 44 -3.46 -50.77 11.04
CA LEU A 44 -4.61 -51.15 10.21
C LEU A 44 -4.57 -50.53 8.81
N PHE A 45 -3.91 -49.38 8.65
CA PHE A 45 -3.84 -48.65 7.37
C PHE A 45 -2.45 -48.59 6.75
N ASN A 46 -1.39 -48.92 7.51
CA ASN A 46 0.00 -48.94 7.01
C ASN A 46 0.53 -50.36 6.72
N SER A 47 -0.07 -51.40 7.29
CA SER A 47 0.37 -52.79 7.05
C SER A 47 -0.05 -53.27 5.66
N PRO A 48 0.86 -53.78 4.82
CA PRO A 48 0.55 -54.15 3.43
C PRO A 48 -0.52 -55.23 3.30
N ASN A 49 -0.69 -56.09 4.31
CA ASN A 49 -1.67 -57.18 4.28
C ASN A 49 -3.07 -56.76 4.73
N GLU A 50 -3.19 -55.74 5.59
CA GLU A 50 -4.46 -55.31 6.19
C GLU A 50 -4.99 -54.01 5.57
N ALA A 51 -4.09 -53.12 5.14
CA ALA A 51 -4.43 -51.83 4.58
C ALA A 51 -5.35 -51.96 3.36
N GLU A 52 -5.06 -52.87 2.44
CA GLU A 52 -5.87 -53.04 1.22
C GLU A 52 -7.30 -53.53 1.52
N ARG A 53 -7.47 -54.37 2.54
CA ARG A 53 -8.80 -54.84 2.96
C ARG A 53 -9.58 -53.72 3.66
N ASN A 54 -8.92 -53.01 4.57
CA ASN A 54 -9.57 -51.98 5.39
C ASN A 54 -9.91 -50.74 4.56
N THR A 55 -9.05 -50.33 3.62
CA THR A 55 -9.29 -49.15 2.77
C THR A 55 -10.48 -49.32 1.84
N ARG A 56 -10.77 -50.55 1.38
CA ARG A 56 -11.96 -50.85 0.57
C ARG A 56 -13.27 -50.58 1.30
N GLN A 57 -13.28 -50.68 2.64
CA GLN A 57 -14.47 -50.44 3.46
C GLN A 57 -14.65 -48.96 3.84
N LEU A 58 -13.59 -48.14 3.76
CA LEU A 58 -13.62 -46.73 4.15
C LEU A 58 -14.68 -45.87 3.44
N PRO A 59 -14.99 -46.03 2.14
CA PRO A 59 -16.04 -45.24 1.50
C PRO A 59 -17.42 -45.34 2.17
N LEU A 60 -17.70 -46.44 2.89
CA LEU A 60 -18.98 -46.64 3.59
C LEU A 60 -19.01 -46.03 5.00
N ILE A 61 -17.86 -45.87 5.66
CA ILE A 61 -17.77 -45.48 7.08
C ILE A 61 -16.97 -44.21 7.33
N ALA A 62 -16.42 -43.58 6.28
CA ALA A 62 -15.49 -42.46 6.45
C ALA A 62 -16.14 -41.24 7.12
N MET A 63 -17.39 -40.92 6.80
CA MET A 63 -18.10 -39.82 7.45
C MET A 63 -18.48 -40.15 8.89
N ASP A 64 -18.86 -41.40 9.19
CA ASP A 64 -19.11 -41.85 10.56
C ASP A 64 -17.84 -41.76 11.40
N LEU A 65 -16.69 -42.23 10.87
CA LEU A 65 -15.39 -42.07 11.51
C LEU A 65 -15.01 -40.60 11.70
N TYR A 66 -15.31 -39.74 10.72
CA TYR A 66 -15.07 -38.31 10.87
C TYR A 66 -15.87 -37.73 12.04
N HIS A 67 -17.20 -37.89 12.04
CA HIS A 67 -18.06 -37.27 13.05
C HIS A 67 -17.89 -37.88 14.45
N GLU A 68 -17.70 -39.19 14.55
CA GLU A 68 -17.65 -39.89 15.84
C GLU A 68 -16.25 -39.93 16.46
N VAL A 69 -15.20 -39.70 15.67
CA VAL A 69 -13.80 -39.79 16.12
C VAL A 69 -13.06 -38.49 15.84
N CYS A 70 -12.81 -38.17 14.56
CA CYS A 70 -11.91 -37.07 14.21
C CYS A 70 -12.42 -35.70 14.67
N ALA A 71 -13.71 -35.41 14.49
CA ALA A 71 -14.29 -34.10 14.78
C ALA A 71 -14.21 -33.72 16.28
N GLY A 72 -14.29 -34.70 17.19
CA GLY A 72 -14.13 -34.47 18.63
C GLY A 72 -12.68 -34.49 19.09
N ASN A 73 -11.86 -35.35 18.49
CA ASN A 73 -10.48 -35.58 18.94
C ASN A 73 -9.48 -34.58 18.36
N ILE A 74 -9.79 -33.90 17.25
CA ILE A 74 -8.97 -32.84 16.68
C ILE A 74 -9.42 -31.51 17.31
N SER A 75 -9.02 -31.30 18.57
CA SER A 75 -9.30 -30.09 19.34
C SER A 75 -8.11 -29.69 20.22
N ASP A 76 -8.08 -28.43 20.63
CA ASP A 76 -6.99 -27.89 21.47
C ASP A 76 -6.86 -28.57 22.82
N ILE A 77 -8.01 -29.00 23.38
CA ILE A 77 -8.07 -29.73 24.65
C ILE A 77 -7.34 -31.06 24.51
N VAL A 78 -7.67 -31.84 23.46
CA VAL A 78 -7.07 -33.14 23.24
C VAL A 78 -5.60 -33.02 22.84
N TYR A 79 -5.23 -32.00 22.06
CA TYR A 79 -3.83 -31.71 21.74
C TYR A 79 -2.98 -31.47 22.99
N SER A 80 -3.56 -30.80 24.00
CA SER A 80 -2.86 -30.49 25.27
C SER A 80 -2.85 -31.65 26.26
N GLU A 81 -3.94 -32.41 26.36
CA GLU A 81 -4.12 -33.47 27.35
C GLU A 81 -3.65 -34.86 26.86
N GLU A 82 -3.90 -35.20 25.59
CA GLU A 82 -3.58 -36.50 24.98
C GLU A 82 -3.02 -36.33 23.54
N PRO A 83 -1.77 -35.86 23.37
CA PRO A 83 -1.20 -35.57 22.05
C PRO A 83 -1.12 -36.80 21.13
N GLU A 84 -0.93 -37.99 21.69
CA GLU A 84 -0.90 -39.23 20.90
C GLU A 84 -2.26 -39.56 20.26
N LEU A 85 -3.37 -39.23 20.95
CA LEU A 85 -4.72 -39.39 20.41
C LEU A 85 -4.98 -38.37 19.29
N PHE A 86 -4.50 -37.14 19.48
CA PHE A 86 -4.57 -36.10 18.45
C PHE A 86 -3.81 -36.54 17.19
N ASP A 87 -2.55 -36.94 17.31
CA ASP A 87 -1.72 -37.39 16.18
C ASP A 87 -2.32 -38.60 15.46
N CYS A 88 -2.91 -39.54 16.22
CA CYS A 88 -3.59 -40.68 15.64
C CYS A 88 -4.85 -40.27 14.85
N SER A 89 -5.63 -39.33 15.41
CA SER A 89 -6.86 -38.83 14.78
C SER A 89 -6.60 -37.98 13.55
N ASP A 90 -5.49 -37.22 13.54
CA ASP A 90 -5.01 -36.43 12.42
C ASP A 90 -4.50 -37.29 11.26
N GLU A 91 -3.67 -38.31 11.54
CA GLU A 91 -3.27 -39.29 10.50
C GLU A 91 -4.49 -40.07 9.97
N LEU A 92 -5.43 -40.42 10.84
CA LEU A 92 -6.68 -41.05 10.42
C LEU A 92 -7.48 -40.10 9.50
N LEU A 93 -7.65 -38.83 9.85
CA LEU A 93 -8.35 -37.84 9.03
C LEU A 93 -7.73 -37.73 7.63
N LYS A 94 -6.39 -37.70 7.54
CA LYS A 94 -5.67 -37.69 6.27
C LYS A 94 -5.93 -38.95 5.43
N VAL A 95 -6.08 -40.12 6.06
CA VAL A 95 -6.47 -41.36 5.37
C VAL A 95 -7.93 -41.29 4.91
N LEU A 96 -8.83 -40.81 5.77
CA LEU A 96 -10.26 -40.64 5.44
C LEU A 96 -10.44 -39.73 4.23
N ALA A 97 -9.67 -38.64 4.12
CA ALA A 97 -9.72 -37.71 3.01
C ALA A 97 -9.50 -38.37 1.63
N LYS A 98 -8.82 -39.52 1.56
CA LYS A 98 -8.62 -40.27 0.30
C LYS A 98 -9.89 -40.98 -0.16
N TYR A 99 -10.76 -41.39 0.75
CA TYR A 99 -11.88 -42.31 0.46
C TYR A 99 -13.27 -41.74 0.77
N ALA A 100 -13.38 -40.71 1.61
CA ALA A 100 -14.64 -40.08 1.99
C ALA A 100 -15.38 -39.43 0.80
N PRO A 101 -16.70 -39.22 0.87
CA PRO A 101 -17.43 -38.41 -0.11
C PRO A 101 -16.83 -37.02 -0.25
N LEU A 102 -16.41 -36.65 -1.48
CA LEU A 102 -15.60 -35.46 -1.73
C LEU A 102 -16.28 -34.15 -1.35
N GLN A 103 -17.55 -33.98 -1.70
CA GLN A 103 -18.26 -32.72 -1.46
C GLN A 103 -18.58 -32.50 0.02
N GLU A 104 -19.04 -33.55 0.71
CA GLU A 104 -19.42 -33.49 2.12
C GLU A 104 -18.20 -33.20 3.00
N LEU A 105 -17.14 -34.00 2.87
CA LEU A 105 -15.95 -33.80 3.70
C LEU A 105 -15.25 -32.46 3.38
N MET A 106 -15.26 -32.01 2.13
CA MET A 106 -14.66 -30.72 1.78
C MET A 106 -15.38 -29.53 2.42
N LEU A 107 -16.71 -29.55 2.50
CA LEU A 107 -17.48 -28.51 3.19
C LEU A 107 -17.17 -28.48 4.69
N GLU A 108 -17.14 -29.65 5.33
CA GLU A 108 -16.77 -29.77 6.75
C GLU A 108 -15.33 -29.26 6.99
N MET A 109 -14.38 -29.61 6.12
CA MET A 109 -13.01 -29.12 6.25
C MET A 109 -12.92 -27.60 6.08
N MET A 110 -13.69 -27.01 5.16
CA MET A 110 -13.73 -25.56 4.98
C MET A 110 -14.20 -24.84 6.24
N GLU A 111 -15.32 -25.28 6.81
CA GLU A 111 -15.88 -24.74 8.06
C GLU A 111 -14.87 -24.86 9.22
N ARG A 112 -14.26 -26.04 9.40
CA ARG A 112 -13.27 -26.25 10.46
C ARG A 112 -11.97 -25.47 10.26
N VAL A 113 -11.56 -25.20 9.03
CA VAL A 113 -10.41 -24.35 8.73
C VAL A 113 -10.70 -22.90 9.14
N GLU A 114 -11.89 -22.39 8.83
CA GLU A 114 -12.32 -21.03 9.21
C GLU A 114 -12.45 -20.89 10.73
N GLU A 115 -13.04 -21.87 11.41
CA GLU A 115 -13.26 -21.84 12.86
C GLU A 115 -12.04 -22.22 13.72
N SER A 116 -10.94 -22.66 13.10
CA SER A 116 -9.79 -23.22 13.82
C SER A 116 -9.20 -22.24 14.83
N SER A 117 -9.12 -22.62 16.11
CA SER A 117 -8.60 -21.76 17.18
C SER A 117 -7.07 -21.79 17.29
N SER A 118 -6.43 -22.92 17.00
CA SER A 118 -4.98 -23.10 17.08
C SER A 118 -4.35 -23.56 15.76
N LEU A 119 -3.05 -23.33 15.66
CA LEU A 119 -2.21 -23.79 14.56
C LEU A 119 -2.28 -25.30 14.34
N ALA A 120 -2.34 -26.10 15.42
CA ALA A 120 -2.36 -27.56 15.32
C ALA A 120 -3.66 -28.07 14.68
N VAL A 121 -4.80 -27.55 15.15
CA VAL A 121 -6.13 -27.86 14.59
C VAL A 121 -6.22 -27.39 13.14
N PHE A 122 -5.77 -26.17 12.86
CA PHE A 122 -5.70 -25.63 11.50
C PHE A 122 -4.86 -26.54 10.58
N GLY A 123 -3.67 -26.94 11.02
CA GLY A 123 -2.75 -27.78 10.25
C GLY A 123 -3.27 -29.20 9.97
N ALA A 124 -4.02 -29.80 10.89
CA ALA A 124 -4.64 -31.11 10.70
C ALA A 124 -5.72 -31.07 9.60
N HIS A 125 -6.66 -30.12 9.70
CA HIS A 125 -7.72 -29.94 8.70
C HIS A 125 -7.15 -29.52 7.34
N LEU A 126 -6.13 -28.66 7.33
CA LEU A 126 -5.49 -28.22 6.10
C LEU A 126 -4.79 -29.37 5.36
N ARG A 127 -4.15 -30.32 6.08
CA ARG A 127 -3.58 -31.54 5.48
C ARG A 127 -4.64 -32.44 4.86
N ALA A 128 -5.80 -32.59 5.52
CA ALA A 128 -6.91 -33.34 4.95
C ALA A 128 -7.48 -32.65 3.69
N LEU A 129 -7.63 -31.32 3.75
CA LEU A 129 -8.08 -30.50 2.62
C LEU A 129 -7.13 -30.58 1.43
N GLN A 130 -5.82 -30.67 1.66
CA GLN A 130 -4.81 -30.89 0.62
C GLN A 130 -5.11 -32.15 -0.19
N VAL A 131 -5.37 -33.27 0.49
CA VAL A 131 -5.66 -34.56 -0.13
C VAL A 131 -6.97 -34.49 -0.92
N LEU A 132 -7.98 -33.81 -0.39
CA LEU A 132 -9.26 -33.61 -1.10
C LEU A 132 -9.08 -32.81 -2.39
N LEU A 133 -8.30 -31.73 -2.36
CA LEU A 133 -8.02 -30.90 -3.53
C LEU A 133 -7.20 -31.64 -4.59
N GLN A 134 -6.24 -32.47 -4.19
CA GLN A 134 -5.51 -33.35 -5.12
C GLN A 134 -6.46 -34.36 -5.79
N ARG A 135 -7.38 -34.94 -5.02
CA ARG A 135 -8.36 -35.91 -5.53
C ARG A 135 -9.42 -35.26 -6.44
N GLN A 136 -9.78 -34.00 -6.21
CA GLN A 136 -10.76 -33.27 -7.02
C GLN A 136 -10.26 -32.98 -8.45
N GLY A 137 -8.94 -32.95 -8.67
CA GLY A 137 -8.35 -32.75 -10.00
C GLY A 137 -8.77 -31.43 -10.66
N ARG A 138 -9.18 -31.49 -11.93
CA ARG A 138 -9.52 -30.32 -12.75
C ARG A 138 -11.01 -30.01 -12.85
N ASP A 139 -11.85 -30.91 -12.36
CA ASP A 139 -13.27 -30.93 -12.75
C ASP A 139 -14.07 -29.75 -12.19
N LYS A 140 -13.65 -29.19 -11.04
CA LYS A 140 -14.39 -28.14 -10.32
C LYS A 140 -13.46 -27.05 -9.79
N PRO A 141 -12.99 -26.11 -10.64
CA PRO A 141 -12.16 -24.99 -10.19
C PRO A 141 -12.86 -24.13 -9.12
N GLN A 142 -14.18 -24.00 -9.17
CA GLN A 142 -14.98 -23.28 -8.17
C GLN A 142 -14.82 -23.83 -6.74
N ALA A 143 -14.76 -25.15 -6.60
CA ALA A 143 -14.55 -25.78 -5.31
C ALA A 143 -13.16 -25.45 -4.74
N VAL A 144 -12.13 -25.48 -5.60
CA VAL A 144 -10.77 -25.08 -5.22
C VAL A 144 -10.74 -23.63 -4.75
N GLU A 145 -11.42 -22.73 -5.47
CA GLU A 145 -11.54 -21.33 -5.09
C GLU A 145 -12.13 -21.17 -3.68
N TRP A 146 -13.26 -21.82 -3.40
CA TRP A 146 -13.90 -21.72 -2.09
C TRP A 146 -13.01 -22.26 -0.96
N CYS A 147 -12.35 -23.40 -1.17
CA CYS A 147 -11.42 -23.95 -0.20
C CYS A 147 -10.26 -23.00 0.10
N LEU A 148 -9.66 -22.38 -0.92
CA LEU A 148 -8.57 -21.43 -0.74
C LEU A 148 -9.05 -20.12 -0.09
N GLN A 149 -10.28 -19.71 -0.38
CA GLN A 149 -10.89 -18.54 0.26
C GLN A 149 -11.12 -18.78 1.75
N SER A 150 -11.53 -19.99 2.17
CA SER A 150 -11.63 -20.36 3.59
C SER A 150 -10.28 -20.27 4.31
N VAL A 151 -9.22 -20.77 3.67
CA VAL A 151 -7.85 -20.64 4.18
C VAL A 151 -7.44 -19.17 4.30
N PHE A 152 -7.70 -18.36 3.28
CA PHE A 152 -7.38 -16.93 3.29
C PHE A 152 -8.15 -16.17 4.38
N THR A 153 -9.44 -16.47 4.54
CA THR A 153 -10.32 -15.86 5.55
C THR A 153 -9.78 -16.12 6.94
N ARG A 154 -9.41 -17.37 7.25
CA ARG A 154 -8.78 -17.70 8.54
C ARG A 154 -7.52 -16.89 8.81
N ILE A 155 -6.61 -16.79 7.83
CA ILE A 155 -5.36 -16.02 7.98
C ILE A 155 -5.64 -14.53 8.23
N LYS A 156 -6.66 -13.98 7.57
CA LYS A 156 -7.04 -12.57 7.71
C LYS A 156 -7.67 -12.26 9.07
N GLU A 157 -8.35 -13.22 9.67
CA GLU A 157 -9.02 -13.08 10.97
C GLU A 157 -8.10 -13.32 12.18
N LEU A 158 -6.85 -13.73 11.95
CA LEU A 158 -5.87 -13.88 13.02
C LEU A 158 -5.66 -12.54 13.76
N PRO A 159 -5.56 -12.56 15.10
CA PRO A 159 -5.36 -11.35 15.88
C PRO A 159 -3.99 -10.75 15.58
N LEU A 160 -3.95 -9.46 15.29
CA LEU A 160 -2.73 -8.72 15.03
C LEU A 160 -2.57 -7.59 16.04
N PRO A 161 -1.33 -7.19 16.37
CA PRO A 161 -1.11 -6.02 17.19
C PRO A 161 -1.63 -4.75 16.52
N ASP A 162 -2.36 -3.92 17.27
CA ASP A 162 -2.95 -2.67 16.76
C ASP A 162 -1.91 -1.72 16.14
N TYR A 163 -0.69 -1.70 16.69
CA TYR A 163 0.42 -0.86 16.20
C TYR A 163 0.82 -1.16 14.75
N LEU A 164 0.54 -2.36 14.21
CA LEU A 164 0.81 -2.67 12.80
C LEU A 164 -0.09 -1.86 11.86
N SER A 165 -1.29 -1.49 12.32
CA SER A 165 -2.22 -0.64 11.57
C SER A 165 -1.96 0.85 11.79
N GLU A 166 -1.52 1.23 12.99
CA GLU A 166 -1.21 2.62 13.35
C GLU A 166 0.12 3.11 12.77
N GLY A 167 1.07 2.20 12.56
CA GLY A 167 2.42 2.51 12.11
C GLY A 167 3.49 2.18 13.15
N TYR A 168 4.70 1.91 12.68
CA TYR A 168 5.84 1.56 13.53
C TYR A 168 7.16 2.01 12.92
N ASP A 169 8.15 2.28 13.77
CA ASP A 169 9.46 2.76 13.34
C ASP A 169 10.43 1.64 12.93
N GLU A 170 11.59 2.00 12.36
CA GLU A 170 12.62 1.04 11.95
C GLU A 170 13.15 0.15 13.08
N ALA A 171 13.12 0.64 14.33
CA ALA A 171 13.63 -0.10 15.48
C ALA A 171 12.62 -1.15 15.93
N GLN A 172 11.35 -0.79 16.02
CA GLN A 172 10.22 -1.68 16.25
C GLN A 172 10.16 -2.74 15.16
N ALA A 173 10.33 -2.35 13.90
CA ALA A 173 10.33 -3.22 12.74
C ALA A 173 11.32 -4.39 12.82
N ARG A 174 12.45 -4.24 13.55
CA ARG A 174 13.45 -5.31 13.74
C ARG A 174 13.03 -6.37 14.75
N LEU A 175 12.07 -6.05 15.61
CA LEU A 175 11.60 -6.91 16.69
C LEU A 175 10.19 -7.46 16.44
N ILE A 176 9.55 -7.08 15.33
CA ILE A 176 8.18 -7.50 14.98
C ILE A 176 8.04 -9.01 14.93
N GLU A 177 9.03 -9.73 14.38
CA GLU A 177 8.98 -11.20 14.29
C GLU A 177 9.10 -11.89 15.65
N GLN A 178 9.41 -11.16 16.75
CA GLN A 178 9.48 -11.72 18.11
C GLN A 178 8.16 -11.56 18.89
N GLN A 179 7.16 -10.92 18.28
CA GLN A 179 5.85 -10.74 18.90
C GLN A 179 5.01 -12.00 18.71
N GLU A 180 4.45 -12.53 19.78
CA GLU A 180 3.70 -13.81 19.79
C GLU A 180 2.61 -13.89 18.70
N GLN A 181 1.82 -12.83 18.52
CA GLN A 181 0.78 -12.77 17.48
C GLN A 181 1.35 -12.81 16.05
N VAL A 182 2.52 -12.22 15.84
CA VAL A 182 3.20 -12.22 14.53
C VAL A 182 3.89 -13.56 14.29
N GLU A 183 4.51 -14.15 15.31
CA GLU A 183 5.05 -15.51 15.26
C GLU A 183 3.96 -16.53 14.88
N ASP A 184 2.79 -16.44 15.52
CA ASP A 184 1.65 -17.30 15.21
C ASP A 184 1.17 -17.10 13.78
N LEU A 185 1.03 -15.84 13.32
CA LEU A 185 0.72 -15.54 11.92
C LEU A 185 1.72 -16.20 10.96
N LEU A 186 3.02 -16.03 11.20
CA LEU A 186 4.07 -16.59 10.35
C LEU A 186 4.03 -18.14 10.35
N ALA A 187 3.73 -18.76 11.50
CA ALA A 187 3.55 -20.20 11.59
C ALA A 187 2.36 -20.69 10.75
N HIS A 188 1.27 -19.93 10.68
CA HIS A 188 0.15 -20.20 9.77
C HIS A 188 0.60 -20.08 8.30
N TYR A 189 1.37 -19.06 7.92
CA TYR A 189 1.92 -18.94 6.56
C TYR A 189 2.84 -20.10 6.18
N ILE A 190 3.65 -20.60 7.12
CA ILE A 190 4.51 -21.77 6.93
C ILE A 190 3.66 -23.02 6.71
N THR A 191 2.62 -23.21 7.52
CA THR A 191 1.68 -24.34 7.39
C THR A 191 0.94 -24.31 6.06
N VAL A 192 0.51 -23.12 5.62
CA VAL A 192 -0.05 -22.89 4.28
C VAL A 192 0.98 -23.16 3.18
N GLY A 193 2.27 -22.92 3.45
CA GLY A 193 3.40 -23.34 2.63
C GLY A 193 3.44 -24.84 2.37
N LEU A 194 3.40 -25.62 3.44
CA LEU A 194 3.40 -27.08 3.36
C LEU A 194 2.16 -27.62 2.63
N PHE A 195 1.01 -26.98 2.84
CA PHE A 195 -0.24 -27.29 2.14
C PHE A 195 -0.16 -26.99 0.63
N ARG A 196 0.35 -25.83 0.23
CA ARG A 196 0.32 -25.41 -1.18
C ARG A 196 1.36 -26.12 -2.04
N GLN A 197 2.51 -26.53 -1.48
CA GLN A 197 3.63 -27.03 -2.28
C GLN A 197 3.27 -28.24 -3.17
N PRO A 198 2.70 -29.35 -2.65
CA PRO A 198 2.27 -30.48 -3.47
C PRO A 198 1.21 -30.13 -4.53
N LEU A 199 0.28 -29.24 -4.19
CA LEU A 199 -0.76 -28.77 -5.12
C LEU A 199 -0.15 -27.93 -6.24
N PHE A 200 0.84 -27.10 -5.92
CA PHE A 200 1.56 -26.28 -6.89
C PHE A 200 2.38 -27.14 -7.87
N THR A 201 3.12 -28.15 -7.38
CA THR A 201 3.86 -29.09 -8.23
C THR A 201 2.93 -29.80 -9.21
N GLU A 202 1.80 -30.30 -8.72
CA GLU A 202 0.78 -30.95 -9.55
C GLU A 202 0.25 -30.01 -10.65
N ILE A 203 -0.06 -28.76 -10.33
CA ILE A 203 -0.53 -27.76 -11.30
C ILE A 203 0.55 -27.47 -12.35
N MET A 204 1.81 -27.38 -11.97
CA MET A 204 2.90 -27.11 -12.91
C MET A 204 3.17 -28.29 -13.86
N GLU A 205 3.00 -29.52 -13.40
CA GLU A 205 3.19 -30.73 -14.21
C GLU A 205 1.99 -31.03 -15.11
N GLN A 206 0.79 -30.86 -14.59
CA GLN A 206 -0.42 -31.22 -15.30
C GLN A 206 -0.90 -30.05 -16.17
N ASP A 207 -1.05 -28.84 -15.62
CA ASP A 207 -1.68 -27.67 -16.29
C ASP A 207 -0.71 -26.91 -17.21
N ILE A 208 -0.02 -27.69 -18.06
CA ILE A 208 0.84 -27.16 -19.12
C ILE A 208 -0.05 -26.55 -20.21
N ARG A 209 0.29 -25.34 -20.64
CA ARG A 209 -0.43 -24.67 -21.72
C ARG A 209 -0.30 -25.51 -23.00
N PRO A 210 -1.40 -25.87 -23.68
CA PRO A 210 -1.32 -26.54 -24.97
C PRO A 210 -0.61 -25.65 -25.99
N ASP A 211 0.30 -26.22 -26.80
CA ASP A 211 1.07 -25.47 -27.81
C ASP A 211 0.19 -24.70 -28.82
N ALA A 212 -1.07 -25.11 -28.99
CA ALA A 212 -2.03 -24.46 -29.87
C ALA A 212 -2.61 -23.15 -29.30
N GLN A 213 -2.48 -22.90 -28.00
CA GLN A 213 -3.09 -21.76 -27.33
C GLN A 213 -2.14 -20.56 -27.29
N ILE A 214 -2.29 -19.66 -28.26
CA ILE A 214 -1.42 -18.47 -28.43
C ILE A 214 -1.62 -17.47 -27.29
N PHE A 215 -2.86 -17.27 -26.84
CA PHE A 215 -3.21 -16.29 -25.80
C PHE A 215 -3.42 -16.97 -24.45
N ARG A 216 -3.11 -16.26 -23.37
CA ARG A 216 -3.32 -16.75 -22.01
C ARG A 216 -4.82 -16.87 -21.71
N ASP A 217 -5.22 -18.05 -21.27
CA ASP A 217 -6.54 -18.25 -20.68
C ASP A 217 -6.66 -17.47 -19.36
N CYS A 218 -7.64 -16.56 -19.30
CA CYS A 218 -7.96 -15.76 -18.12
C CYS A 218 -9.26 -16.21 -17.43
N THR A 219 -9.86 -17.30 -17.91
CA THR A 219 -11.05 -17.88 -17.30
C THR A 219 -10.70 -18.56 -15.98
N MET A 220 -11.75 -19.00 -15.28
CA MET A 220 -11.63 -19.65 -13.99
C MET A 220 -11.14 -21.09 -14.16
N ASN A 221 -9.82 -21.26 -14.07
CA ASN A 221 -9.14 -22.54 -14.03
C ASN A 221 -8.27 -22.64 -12.78
N ARG A 222 -7.84 -23.85 -12.42
CA ARG A 222 -7.07 -24.13 -11.20
C ARG A 222 -5.82 -23.25 -11.12
N ARG A 223 -5.02 -23.18 -12.19
CA ARG A 223 -3.80 -22.35 -12.26
C ARG A 223 -4.06 -20.85 -11.98
N ASN A 224 -5.10 -20.26 -12.56
CA ASN A 224 -5.44 -18.85 -12.36
C ASN A 224 -5.98 -18.58 -10.95
N ILE A 225 -6.75 -19.51 -10.38
CA ILE A 225 -7.23 -19.41 -8.99
C ILE A 225 -6.04 -19.42 -8.03
N PHE A 226 -5.10 -20.36 -8.18
CA PHE A 226 -3.90 -20.39 -7.35
C PHE A 226 -3.03 -19.14 -7.55
N THR A 227 -2.94 -18.61 -8.77
CA THR A 227 -2.27 -17.32 -9.02
C THR A 227 -2.89 -16.20 -8.18
N CYS A 228 -4.22 -16.10 -8.18
CA CYS A 228 -4.93 -15.09 -7.39
C CYS A 228 -4.70 -15.29 -5.90
N PHE A 229 -4.82 -16.52 -5.41
CA PHE A 229 -4.58 -16.87 -4.00
C PHE A 229 -3.16 -16.51 -3.54
N PHE A 230 -2.12 -16.82 -4.32
CA PHE A 230 -0.74 -16.47 -3.95
C PHE A 230 -0.53 -14.96 -3.88
N ILE A 231 -1.12 -14.20 -4.80
CA ILE A 231 -1.02 -12.74 -4.78
C ILE A 231 -1.85 -12.16 -3.63
N GLN A 232 -3.06 -12.67 -3.37
CA GLN A 232 -3.87 -12.25 -2.22
C GLN A 232 -3.12 -12.44 -0.89
N LEU A 233 -2.40 -13.55 -0.72
CA LEU A 233 -1.56 -13.82 0.45
C LEU A 233 -0.40 -12.82 0.64
N LEU A 234 0.05 -12.15 -0.44
CA LEU A 234 1.03 -11.05 -0.34
C LEU A 234 0.41 -9.75 0.16
N GLY A 235 -0.93 -9.63 0.14
CA GLY A 235 -1.67 -8.51 0.70
C GLY A 235 -1.76 -8.56 2.22
N ARG A 236 -2.85 -8.04 2.78
CA ARG A 236 -3.08 -8.13 4.23
C ARG A 236 -3.31 -9.58 4.65
N PRO A 237 -2.76 -10.04 5.79
CA PRO A 237 -2.00 -9.25 6.77
C PRO A 237 -0.48 -9.16 6.53
N LEU A 238 0.10 -10.00 5.66
CA LEU A 238 1.56 -10.08 5.46
C LEU A 238 2.19 -8.74 5.05
N ALA A 239 1.49 -7.97 4.21
CA ALA A 239 1.95 -6.66 3.74
C ALA A 239 2.17 -5.64 4.87
N LEU A 240 1.50 -5.80 6.01
CA LEU A 240 1.66 -4.90 7.16
C LEU A 240 3.03 -5.04 7.83
N LEU A 241 3.72 -6.17 7.61
CA LEU A 241 5.03 -6.46 8.19
C LEU A 241 6.21 -5.95 7.33
N GLN A 242 5.95 -5.46 6.11
CA GLN A 242 6.98 -5.17 5.10
C GLN A 242 7.59 -3.75 5.16
N LEU A 243 7.98 -3.27 6.34
CA LEU A 243 8.68 -1.96 6.44
C LEU A 243 10.20 -2.02 6.16
N ASN A 244 10.84 -3.19 6.24
CA ASN A 244 12.31 -3.32 6.19
C ASN A 244 12.81 -4.30 5.10
N ILE A 245 12.61 -3.99 3.82
CA ILE A 245 13.34 -4.72 2.75
C ILE A 245 14.78 -4.19 2.60
N GLU A 246 15.13 -3.08 3.25
CA GLU A 246 16.39 -2.39 3.04
C GLU A 246 17.45 -2.66 4.10
N LYS A 247 18.31 -3.63 3.79
CA LYS A 247 19.78 -3.51 3.75
C LYS A 247 20.40 -4.88 3.41
N GLU A 248 21.28 -4.90 2.41
CA GLU A 248 21.99 -6.09 1.90
C GLU A 248 22.79 -6.87 2.97
N ASP A 249 23.04 -6.26 4.14
CA ASP A 249 23.89 -6.79 5.20
C ASP A 249 23.15 -7.54 6.33
N MET A 250 21.81 -7.69 6.26
CA MET A 250 21.03 -8.32 7.33
C MET A 250 20.56 -9.75 6.98
N THR A 251 20.50 -10.61 7.99
CA THR A 251 19.96 -11.98 7.89
C THR A 251 18.53 -11.98 7.32
N ARG A 252 18.25 -12.87 6.37
CA ARG A 252 16.92 -13.03 5.76
C ARG A 252 15.88 -13.37 6.85
N THR A 253 14.93 -12.46 7.06
CA THR A 253 13.81 -12.61 7.99
C THR A 253 12.81 -13.66 7.50
N TYR A 254 11.95 -14.17 8.38
CA TYR A 254 10.92 -15.14 7.99
C TYR A 254 9.89 -14.53 7.04
N VAL A 255 9.51 -13.27 7.26
CA VAL A 255 8.64 -12.51 6.34
C VAL A 255 9.23 -12.51 4.93
N HIS A 256 10.54 -12.23 4.78
CA HIS A 256 11.18 -12.22 3.47
C HIS A 256 11.13 -13.60 2.78
N GLN A 257 11.31 -14.69 3.52
CA GLN A 257 11.26 -16.05 2.97
C GLN A 257 9.84 -16.41 2.49
N VAL A 258 8.81 -16.04 3.27
CA VAL A 258 7.40 -16.27 2.91
C VAL A 258 7.05 -15.47 1.65
N VAL A 259 7.42 -14.18 1.62
CA VAL A 259 7.19 -13.29 0.48
C VAL A 259 7.93 -13.80 -0.77
N GLU A 260 9.19 -14.19 -0.64
CA GLU A 260 9.99 -14.78 -1.73
C GLU A 260 9.33 -16.04 -2.30
N SER A 261 8.89 -16.96 -1.43
CA SER A 261 8.20 -18.18 -1.88
C SER A 261 6.90 -17.86 -2.62
N LEU A 262 6.04 -16.99 -2.08
CA LEU A 262 4.76 -16.64 -2.69
C LEU A 262 4.94 -15.93 -4.04
N THR A 263 5.88 -14.98 -4.11
CA THR A 263 6.19 -14.23 -5.33
C THR A 263 6.77 -15.15 -6.41
N GLN A 264 7.61 -16.11 -6.05
CA GLN A 264 8.12 -17.11 -7.01
C GLN A 264 7.00 -18.03 -7.52
N ASP A 265 6.14 -18.53 -6.64
CA ASP A 265 5.02 -19.41 -7.00
C ASP A 265 4.04 -18.67 -7.93
N ALA A 266 3.68 -17.43 -7.60
CA ALA A 266 2.86 -16.57 -8.44
C ALA A 266 3.50 -16.30 -9.81
N SER A 267 4.79 -15.97 -9.85
CA SER A 267 5.51 -15.70 -11.10
C SER A 267 5.58 -16.92 -12.02
N LYS A 268 5.81 -18.12 -11.46
CA LYS A 268 5.77 -19.39 -12.22
C LYS A 268 4.38 -19.69 -12.76
N CYS A 269 3.34 -19.48 -11.96
CA CYS A 269 1.96 -19.59 -12.41
C CYS A 269 1.65 -18.60 -13.54
N LEU A 270 2.15 -17.37 -13.48
CA LEU A 270 1.95 -16.36 -14.52
C LEU A 270 2.73 -16.66 -15.82
N GLY A 271 3.94 -17.19 -15.69
CA GLY A 271 4.92 -17.34 -16.77
C GLY A 271 5.64 -16.02 -17.05
N ASP A 272 4.90 -15.00 -17.49
CA ASP A 272 5.40 -13.62 -17.58
C ASP A 272 5.03 -12.84 -16.29
N PRO A 273 6.00 -12.43 -15.45
CA PRO A 273 5.72 -11.67 -14.23
C PRO A 273 5.11 -10.28 -14.51
N TYR A 274 5.30 -9.71 -15.70
CA TYR A 274 4.73 -8.42 -16.08
C TYR A 274 3.31 -8.53 -16.64
N TYR A 275 2.77 -9.74 -16.77
CA TYR A 275 1.46 -9.95 -17.40
C TYR A 275 0.33 -9.11 -16.78
N LEU A 276 0.31 -8.99 -15.45
CA LEU A 276 -0.76 -8.29 -14.74
C LEU A 276 -0.71 -6.77 -14.94
N LEU A 277 0.44 -6.18 -15.29
CA LEU A 277 0.57 -4.74 -15.57
C LEU A 277 -0.43 -4.28 -16.63
N ASN A 278 -0.61 -5.05 -17.71
CA ASN A 278 -1.57 -4.73 -18.77
C ASN A 278 -3.02 -4.68 -18.26
N LEU A 279 -3.33 -5.36 -17.15
CA LEU A 279 -4.66 -5.38 -16.54
C LEU A 279 -4.82 -4.27 -15.50
N VAL A 280 -3.73 -3.74 -14.96
CA VAL A 280 -3.77 -2.63 -13.99
C VAL A 280 -4.41 -1.41 -14.62
N GLU A 281 -3.95 -0.99 -15.81
CA GLU A 281 -4.55 0.16 -16.48
C GLU A 281 -6.05 -0.08 -16.74
N MET A 282 -6.42 -1.28 -17.20
CA MET A 282 -7.84 -1.61 -17.41
C MET A 282 -8.68 -1.45 -16.14
N ARG A 283 -8.16 -1.85 -14.98
CA ARG A 283 -8.88 -1.78 -13.71
C ARG A 283 -8.88 -0.39 -13.11
N ALA A 284 -7.76 0.32 -13.21
CA ALA A 284 -7.60 1.64 -12.61
C ALA A 284 -8.26 2.75 -13.45
N ARG A 285 -8.21 2.63 -14.78
CA ARG A 285 -8.72 3.63 -15.74
C ARG A 285 -10.14 3.32 -16.22
N TRP A 286 -10.44 2.05 -16.47
CA TRP A 286 -11.75 1.62 -16.98
C TRP A 286 -12.49 0.83 -15.92
N GLN A 287 -12.83 1.52 -14.83
CA GLN A 287 -13.76 0.98 -13.86
C GLN A 287 -15.02 0.53 -14.59
N ARG A 288 -15.27 -0.78 -14.56
CA ARG A 288 -16.41 -1.37 -15.24
C ARG A 288 -17.67 -0.72 -14.68
N LYS A 289 -18.48 -0.11 -15.54
CA LYS A 289 -19.78 0.42 -15.13
C LYS A 289 -20.67 -0.74 -14.72
N LEU A 290 -20.73 -0.98 -13.41
CA LEU A 290 -21.62 -1.97 -12.83
C LEU A 290 -23.06 -1.50 -13.06
N ASP A 291 -23.90 -2.39 -13.57
CA ASP A 291 -25.31 -2.12 -13.85
C ASP A 291 -26.12 -3.32 -13.38
N ALA A 292 -26.54 -3.26 -12.11
CA ALA A 292 -27.33 -4.31 -11.48
C ALA A 292 -28.64 -4.58 -12.25
N THR A 293 -29.21 -3.56 -12.90
CA THR A 293 -30.45 -3.71 -13.69
C THR A 293 -30.25 -4.54 -14.96
N LYS A 294 -29.02 -4.58 -15.48
CA LYS A 294 -28.63 -5.42 -16.63
C LYS A 294 -27.88 -6.69 -16.22
N GLY A 295 -27.80 -6.99 -14.92
CA GLY A 295 -27.06 -8.13 -14.40
C GLY A 295 -25.53 -8.01 -14.55
N VAL A 296 -25.01 -6.80 -14.77
CA VAL A 296 -23.57 -6.55 -14.91
C VAL A 296 -22.98 -6.28 -13.52
N TYR A 297 -22.61 -7.37 -12.85
CA TYR A 297 -21.87 -7.35 -11.60
C TYR A 297 -20.37 -7.56 -11.84
N GLU A 298 -19.54 -7.25 -10.86
CA GLU A 298 -18.10 -7.48 -10.96
C GLU A 298 -17.78 -8.97 -11.21
N MET A 299 -18.44 -9.84 -10.45
CA MET A 299 -18.38 -11.31 -10.56
C MET A 299 -18.87 -11.87 -11.90
N SER A 300 -19.48 -11.05 -12.77
CA SER A 300 -19.86 -11.45 -14.14
C SER A 300 -18.69 -11.38 -15.13
N SER A 301 -17.49 -10.96 -14.71
CA SER A 301 -16.29 -10.96 -15.54
C SER A 301 -15.86 -12.38 -15.91
N GLN A 302 -15.64 -12.63 -17.20
CA GLN A 302 -15.01 -13.87 -17.66
C GLN A 302 -13.50 -13.89 -17.37
N ASN A 303 -12.89 -12.73 -17.16
CA ASN A 303 -11.49 -12.62 -16.77
C ASN A 303 -11.40 -12.55 -15.24
N LEU A 304 -10.84 -13.59 -14.64
CA LEU A 304 -10.69 -13.75 -13.20
C LEU A 304 -9.87 -12.61 -12.57
N PHE A 305 -8.85 -12.13 -13.28
CA PHE A 305 -7.91 -11.11 -12.79
C PHE A 305 -8.48 -9.69 -12.78
N LEU A 306 -9.68 -9.48 -13.33
CA LEU A 306 -10.41 -8.21 -13.31
C LEU A 306 -11.38 -8.09 -12.14
N ILE A 307 -11.49 -9.12 -11.29
CA ILE A 307 -12.39 -9.14 -10.13
C ILE A 307 -11.60 -8.70 -8.90
N GLU A 308 -11.99 -7.58 -8.27
CA GLU A 308 -11.33 -6.99 -7.10
C GLU A 308 -11.32 -7.93 -5.90
N GLU A 309 -12.43 -8.62 -5.63
CA GLU A 309 -12.53 -9.59 -4.54
C GLU A 309 -11.50 -10.72 -4.68
N LYS A 310 -11.27 -11.19 -5.90
CA LYS A 310 -10.34 -12.31 -6.19
C LYS A 310 -8.90 -11.87 -6.33
N LEU A 311 -8.65 -10.67 -6.83
CA LEU A 311 -7.30 -10.14 -7.01
C LEU A 311 -7.27 -8.66 -6.63
N PRO A 312 -7.20 -8.31 -5.34
CA PRO A 312 -7.21 -6.91 -4.93
C PRO A 312 -6.00 -6.14 -5.48
N LEU A 313 -6.20 -4.88 -5.92
CA LEU A 313 -5.10 -4.10 -6.53
C LEU A 313 -3.94 -3.83 -5.58
N HIS A 314 -4.21 -3.64 -4.29
CA HIS A 314 -3.16 -3.47 -3.28
C HIS A 314 -2.27 -4.72 -3.16
N ALA A 315 -2.84 -5.93 -3.29
CA ALA A 315 -2.09 -7.17 -3.26
C ALA A 315 -1.23 -7.34 -4.54
N VAL A 316 -1.75 -6.93 -5.69
CA VAL A 316 -0.97 -6.84 -6.94
C VAL A 316 0.18 -5.85 -6.81
N ALA A 317 -0.04 -4.70 -6.16
CA ALA A 317 1.01 -3.74 -5.86
C ALA A 317 2.10 -4.35 -4.97
N MET A 318 1.74 -5.14 -3.96
CA MET A 318 2.70 -5.87 -3.12
C MET A 318 3.49 -6.93 -3.89
N TYR A 319 2.86 -7.61 -4.85
CA TYR A 319 3.57 -8.52 -5.76
C TYR A 319 4.65 -7.78 -6.56
N TYR A 320 4.33 -6.63 -7.15
CA TYR A 320 5.31 -5.84 -7.89
C TYR A 320 6.36 -5.17 -6.99
N HIS A 321 5.99 -4.75 -5.78
CA HIS A 321 6.93 -4.31 -4.75
C HIS A 321 7.96 -5.40 -4.45
N SER A 322 7.50 -6.64 -4.21
CA SER A 322 8.37 -7.79 -3.98
C SER A 322 9.30 -8.10 -5.16
N LEU A 323 8.81 -7.97 -6.39
CA LEU A 323 9.61 -8.21 -7.59
C LEU A 323 10.70 -7.16 -7.78
N PHE A 324 10.34 -5.88 -7.70
CA PHE A 324 11.23 -4.76 -8.03
C PHE A 324 12.10 -4.37 -6.83
N VAL A 325 11.49 -3.98 -5.71
CA VAL A 325 12.20 -3.53 -4.50
C VAL A 325 12.85 -4.72 -3.79
N GLY A 326 12.16 -5.86 -3.72
CA GLY A 326 12.71 -7.10 -3.15
C GLY A 326 13.74 -7.82 -4.03
N ASN A 327 13.99 -7.32 -5.26
CA ASN A 327 14.91 -7.91 -6.23
C ASN A 327 14.65 -9.40 -6.51
N GLN A 328 13.37 -9.76 -6.67
CA GLN A 328 12.92 -11.15 -6.87
C GLN A 328 12.52 -11.45 -8.33
N MET A 329 12.94 -10.62 -9.27
CA MET A 329 12.67 -10.80 -10.69
C MET A 329 13.22 -12.15 -11.21
N PRO A 330 12.37 -13.02 -11.79
CA PRO A 330 12.86 -14.26 -12.40
C PRO A 330 13.82 -14.01 -13.57
N PHE A 331 14.80 -14.89 -13.76
CA PHE A 331 15.71 -14.82 -14.92
C PHE A 331 15.00 -14.93 -16.28
N THR A 332 13.81 -15.51 -16.28
CA THR A 332 12.94 -15.66 -17.46
C THR A 332 12.10 -14.42 -17.76
N ALA A 333 12.20 -13.36 -16.93
CA ALA A 333 11.41 -12.16 -17.11
C ALA A 333 11.71 -11.47 -18.45
N PRO A 334 10.69 -11.06 -19.22
CA PRO A 334 10.91 -10.36 -20.48
C PRO A 334 11.60 -9.03 -20.27
N ARG A 335 12.68 -8.77 -21.03
CA ARG A 335 13.43 -7.50 -21.02
C ARG A 335 13.00 -6.52 -22.11
N ILE A 336 11.79 -6.71 -22.64
CA ILE A 336 11.25 -5.96 -23.79
C ILE A 336 10.40 -4.76 -23.38
N TYR A 337 10.02 -4.67 -22.10
CA TYR A 337 9.17 -3.59 -21.60
C TYR A 337 10.00 -2.30 -21.45
N ALA A 338 9.49 -1.20 -22.01
CA ALA A 338 10.11 0.10 -21.88
C ALA A 338 10.02 0.59 -20.41
N PRO A 339 11.08 1.19 -19.84
CA PRO A 339 11.03 1.74 -18.48
C PRO A 339 9.88 2.72 -18.26
N GLN A 340 9.56 3.53 -19.28
CA GLN A 340 8.43 4.46 -19.24
C GLN A 340 7.07 3.75 -19.07
N PHE A 341 6.85 2.63 -19.77
CA PHE A 341 5.62 1.85 -19.63
C PHE A 341 5.49 1.26 -18.22
N LEU A 342 6.60 0.79 -17.66
CA LEU A 342 6.63 0.29 -16.27
C LEU A 342 6.31 1.42 -15.30
N PHE A 343 6.93 2.59 -15.46
CA PHE A 343 6.65 3.78 -14.67
C PHE A 343 5.17 4.18 -14.68
N GLU A 344 4.58 4.36 -15.86
CA GLU A 344 3.18 4.78 -15.99
C GLU A 344 2.21 3.76 -15.37
N THR A 345 2.51 2.45 -15.49
CA THR A 345 1.66 1.41 -14.93
C THR A 345 1.83 1.25 -13.43
N ILE A 346 3.06 1.31 -12.93
CA ILE A 346 3.36 1.20 -11.50
C ILE A 346 2.84 2.42 -10.74
N ALA A 347 2.82 3.61 -11.34
CA ALA A 347 2.21 4.79 -10.72
C ALA A 347 0.75 4.55 -10.29
N TYR A 348 -0.03 3.73 -11.02
CA TYR A 348 -1.38 3.33 -10.60
C TYR A 348 -1.37 2.44 -9.36
N LEU A 349 -0.44 1.48 -9.29
CA LEU A 349 -0.31 0.60 -8.13
C LEU A 349 0.22 1.33 -6.90
N ALA A 350 1.18 2.24 -7.10
CA ALA A 350 1.68 3.12 -6.06
C ALA A 350 0.56 4.01 -5.53
N GLU A 351 -0.27 4.62 -6.39
CA GLU A 351 -1.44 5.39 -5.98
C GLU A 351 -2.43 4.57 -5.14
N VAL A 352 -2.68 3.30 -5.50
CA VAL A 352 -3.52 2.40 -4.70
C VAL A 352 -2.93 2.17 -3.31
N LEU A 353 -1.62 2.01 -3.18
CA LEU A 353 -0.92 1.82 -1.90
C LEU A 353 -0.91 3.11 -1.04
N LEU A 354 -0.65 4.27 -1.65
CA LEU A 354 -0.65 5.55 -0.95
C LEU A 354 -2.03 5.93 -0.40
N ASN A 355 -3.10 5.43 -1.01
CA ASN A 355 -4.47 5.64 -0.54
C ASN A 355 -4.91 4.68 0.57
N GLN A 356 -4.09 3.70 0.95
CA GLN A 356 -4.38 2.83 2.10
C GLN A 356 -4.26 3.61 3.41
N GLN A 357 -4.90 3.12 4.48
CA GLN A 357 -4.85 3.77 5.79
C GLN A 357 -3.55 3.46 6.53
N GLU A 358 -3.01 2.27 6.30
CA GLU A 358 -1.89 1.70 7.04
C GLU A 358 -0.54 2.25 6.52
N PRO A 359 0.30 2.82 7.41
CA PRO A 359 1.61 3.36 7.06
C PRO A 359 2.54 2.40 6.31
N SER A 360 2.53 1.10 6.68
CA SER A 360 3.36 0.08 6.02
C SER A 360 3.08 -0.05 4.52
N LEU A 361 1.81 0.04 4.12
CA LEU A 361 1.42 -0.02 2.71
C LEU A 361 1.81 1.26 1.97
N GLN A 362 1.62 2.41 2.60
CA GLN A 362 2.05 3.71 2.06
C GLN A 362 3.56 3.73 1.84
N HIS A 363 4.34 3.22 2.80
CA HIS A 363 5.78 3.06 2.68
C HIS A 363 6.17 2.20 1.46
N CYS A 364 5.56 1.02 1.32
CA CYS A 364 5.80 0.14 0.17
C CYS A 364 5.47 0.83 -1.17
N GLY A 365 4.39 1.63 -1.21
CA GLY A 365 4.03 2.44 -2.37
C GLY A 365 5.10 3.47 -2.74
N LEU A 366 5.64 4.17 -1.73
CA LEU A 366 6.73 5.14 -1.93
C LEU A 366 8.02 4.47 -2.40
N ARG A 367 8.43 3.35 -1.79
CA ARG A 367 9.63 2.60 -2.18
C ARG A 367 9.50 2.02 -3.60
N LEU A 368 8.32 1.52 -3.95
CA LEU A 368 8.03 1.02 -5.28
C LEU A 368 8.19 2.12 -6.34
N GLU A 369 7.63 3.30 -6.10
CA GLU A 369 7.78 4.43 -7.02
C GLU A 369 9.25 4.89 -7.10
N GLU A 370 9.95 5.01 -5.96
CA GLU A 370 11.36 5.39 -5.92
C GLU A 370 12.23 4.46 -6.77
N TYR A 371 12.02 3.14 -6.64
CA TYR A 371 12.73 2.15 -7.44
C TYR A 371 12.46 2.35 -8.94
N ILE A 372 11.20 2.53 -9.33
CA ILE A 372 10.85 2.66 -10.75
C ILE A 372 11.37 3.98 -11.35
N LEU A 373 11.38 5.06 -10.57
CA LEU A 373 12.03 6.31 -10.96
C LEU A 373 13.54 6.12 -11.19
N SER A 374 14.20 5.28 -10.37
CA SER A 374 15.64 5.03 -10.49
C SER A 374 16.07 4.28 -11.75
N ILE A 375 15.15 3.51 -12.37
CA ILE A 375 15.42 2.76 -13.61
C ILE A 375 15.12 3.55 -14.89
N LEU A 376 14.53 4.74 -14.78
CA LEU A 376 14.28 5.61 -15.93
C LEU A 376 15.62 6.12 -16.49
N SER A 377 15.86 5.82 -17.77
CA SER A 377 17.07 6.26 -18.48
C SER A 377 16.90 7.59 -19.22
N GLU A 378 15.67 7.90 -19.63
CA GLU A 378 15.32 9.08 -20.40
C GLU A 378 14.25 9.90 -19.65
N PRO A 379 14.23 11.23 -19.81
CA PRO A 379 13.18 12.07 -19.22
C PRO A 379 11.81 11.70 -19.75
N VAL A 380 10.81 11.65 -18.86
CA VAL A 380 9.43 11.37 -19.24
C VAL A 380 8.85 12.57 -20.02
N PRO A 381 8.25 12.35 -21.21
CA PRO A 381 7.70 13.42 -22.02
C PRO A 381 6.46 14.03 -21.37
N SER A 382 6.25 15.33 -21.59
CA SER A 382 5.09 16.06 -21.07
C SER A 382 3.75 15.54 -21.60
N THR A 383 3.75 14.84 -22.73
CA THR A 383 2.55 14.16 -23.26
C THR A 383 2.05 13.04 -22.35
N SER A 384 2.93 12.40 -21.54
CA SER A 384 2.51 11.39 -20.57
C SER A 384 1.57 11.94 -19.51
N LEU A 385 1.69 13.24 -19.17
CA LEU A 385 0.79 13.92 -18.21
C LEU A 385 -0.68 13.97 -18.65
N GLN A 386 -1.01 13.54 -19.87
CA GLN A 386 -2.40 13.33 -20.31
C GLN A 386 -3.06 12.13 -19.60
N LEU A 387 -2.27 11.22 -19.00
CA LEU A 387 -2.79 10.15 -18.17
C LEU A 387 -3.23 10.69 -16.81
N ASP A 388 -4.42 10.31 -16.37
CA ASP A 388 -5.05 10.75 -15.12
C ASP A 388 -4.30 10.26 -13.87
N VAL A 389 -3.52 9.18 -14.00
CA VAL A 389 -2.69 8.64 -12.93
C VAL A 389 -1.74 9.67 -12.34
N HIS A 390 -1.12 10.52 -13.15
CA HIS A 390 -0.14 11.49 -12.67
C HIS A 390 -0.78 12.48 -11.69
N LYS A 391 -2.00 12.93 -11.99
CA LYS A 391 -2.75 13.81 -11.10
C LYS A 391 -3.12 13.09 -9.80
N ARG A 392 -3.72 11.89 -9.90
CA ARG A 392 -4.15 11.10 -8.73
C ARG A 392 -2.98 10.74 -7.82
N PHE A 393 -1.86 10.33 -8.42
CA PHE A 393 -0.63 10.01 -7.72
C PHE A 393 -0.06 11.23 -6.99
N CYS A 394 0.06 12.38 -7.66
CA CYS A 394 0.54 13.60 -6.99
C CYS A 394 -0.39 14.07 -5.86
N GLU A 395 -1.71 13.95 -6.01
CA GLU A 395 -2.67 14.24 -4.94
C GLU A 395 -2.48 13.32 -3.73
N ALA A 396 -2.37 12.00 -3.95
CA ALA A 396 -2.11 11.03 -2.90
C ALA A 396 -0.76 11.28 -2.22
N LEU A 397 0.30 11.53 -3.00
CA LEU A 397 1.64 11.81 -2.49
C LEU A 397 1.68 13.10 -1.65
N CYS A 398 1.05 14.18 -2.11
CA CYS A 398 0.99 15.42 -1.35
C CYS A 398 0.19 15.26 -0.05
N LYS A 399 -0.84 14.40 -0.04
CA LYS A 399 -1.56 14.05 1.20
C LYS A 399 -0.65 13.37 2.21
N ILE A 400 0.19 12.43 1.78
CA ILE A 400 1.19 11.80 2.65
C ILE A 400 2.18 12.84 3.18
N VAL A 401 2.79 13.65 2.31
CA VAL A 401 3.79 14.66 2.69
C VAL A 401 3.23 15.70 3.66
N GLY A 402 1.98 16.13 3.46
CA GLY A 402 1.36 17.17 4.29
C GLY A 402 0.74 16.65 5.59
N TYR A 403 0.22 15.42 5.62
CA TYR A 403 -0.70 14.98 6.67
C TYR A 403 -0.44 13.60 7.25
N SER A 404 0.52 12.81 6.73
CA SER A 404 0.85 11.52 7.37
C SER A 404 1.35 11.77 8.81
N PRO A 405 0.92 10.98 9.81
CA PRO A 405 1.39 11.13 11.19
C PRO A 405 2.88 10.82 11.34
N GLU A 406 3.40 9.89 10.53
CA GLU A 406 4.80 9.46 10.60
C GLU A 406 5.75 10.43 9.89
N VAL A 407 6.74 10.93 10.64
CA VAL A 407 7.76 11.85 10.10
C VAL A 407 8.59 11.19 8.99
N SER A 408 8.94 9.91 9.15
CA SER A 408 9.68 9.10 8.17
C SER A 408 8.95 9.06 6.83
N LEU A 409 7.65 8.76 6.84
CA LEU A 409 6.82 8.76 5.64
C LEU A 409 6.72 10.14 4.99
N ARG A 410 6.56 11.22 5.78
CA ARG A 410 6.56 12.58 5.22
C ARG A 410 7.88 12.91 4.53
N GLN A 411 9.01 12.52 5.11
CA GLN A 411 10.35 12.74 4.55
C GLN A 411 10.57 11.91 3.29
N LEU A 412 10.22 10.62 3.30
CA LEU A 412 10.31 9.75 2.13
C LEU A 412 9.40 10.23 1.01
N GLY A 413 8.16 10.61 1.33
CA GLY A 413 7.21 11.18 0.38
C GLY A 413 7.74 12.45 -0.28
N LEU A 414 8.38 13.34 0.49
CA LEU A 414 8.99 14.55 -0.05
C LEU A 414 10.16 14.22 -0.98
N HIS A 415 10.95 13.20 -0.64
CA HIS A 415 12.04 12.71 -1.48
C HIS A 415 11.52 12.17 -2.82
N VAL A 416 10.52 11.28 -2.78
CA VAL A 416 9.88 10.70 -3.96
C VAL A 416 9.22 11.79 -4.80
N LEU A 417 8.52 12.76 -4.20
CA LEU A 417 7.90 13.88 -4.92
C LEU A 417 8.93 14.68 -5.72
N ARG A 418 10.10 14.95 -5.11
CA ARG A 418 11.19 15.63 -5.80
C ARG A 418 11.72 14.80 -6.96
N GLN A 419 12.02 13.52 -6.75
CA GLN A 419 12.51 12.64 -7.82
C GLN A 419 11.50 12.54 -8.97
N TYR A 420 10.21 12.40 -8.63
CA TYR A 420 9.13 12.30 -9.58
C TYR A 420 9.05 13.53 -10.48
N ILE A 421 9.05 14.74 -9.91
CA ILE A 421 9.05 15.98 -10.70
C ILE A 421 10.28 16.04 -11.60
N LEU A 422 11.47 15.72 -11.06
CA LEU A 422 12.73 15.78 -11.81
C LEU A 422 12.85 14.74 -12.93
N ALA A 423 12.06 13.66 -12.90
CA ALA A 423 12.06 12.63 -13.93
C ALA A 423 11.45 13.09 -15.26
N PHE A 424 10.67 14.18 -15.28
CA PHE A 424 10.06 14.69 -16.50
C PHE A 424 10.99 15.62 -17.28
N GLU A 425 10.68 15.86 -18.55
CA GLU A 425 11.25 16.98 -19.31
C GLU A 425 10.83 18.35 -18.73
N ASP A 426 11.47 19.42 -19.17
CA ASP A 426 11.24 20.76 -18.60
C ASP A 426 9.79 21.25 -18.73
N GLN A 427 9.13 20.89 -19.84
CA GLN A 427 7.69 21.15 -20.02
C GLN A 427 6.84 20.40 -19.00
N GLY A 428 7.16 19.12 -18.74
CA GLY A 428 6.45 18.31 -17.74
C GLY A 428 6.66 18.84 -16.32
N LYS A 429 7.90 19.18 -15.95
CA LYS A 429 8.24 19.82 -14.67
C LYS A 429 7.40 21.06 -14.42
N TYR A 430 7.32 21.95 -15.43
CA TYR A 430 6.53 23.18 -15.35
C TYR A 430 5.04 22.89 -15.09
N LEU A 431 4.44 21.97 -15.87
CA LEU A 431 3.02 21.66 -15.76
C LEU A 431 2.67 21.05 -14.40
N ILE A 432 3.49 20.12 -13.90
CA ILE A 432 3.30 19.51 -12.57
C ILE A 432 3.40 20.59 -11.49
N LEU A 433 4.46 21.39 -11.49
CA LEU A 433 4.67 22.44 -10.49
C LEU A 433 3.55 23.48 -10.51
N LYS A 434 3.14 23.93 -11.71
CA LYS A 434 2.04 24.89 -11.86
C LYS A 434 0.75 24.33 -11.27
N ASN A 435 0.40 23.10 -11.62
CA ASN A 435 -0.82 22.46 -11.11
C ASN A 435 -0.78 22.33 -9.58
N LEU A 436 0.31 21.81 -9.01
CA LEU A 436 0.43 21.62 -7.57
C LEU A 436 0.39 22.95 -6.80
N LEU A 437 1.05 23.99 -7.29
CA LEU A 437 1.01 25.31 -6.65
C LEU A 437 -0.37 25.98 -6.72
N GLU A 438 -1.21 25.63 -7.70
CA GLU A 438 -2.58 26.13 -7.82
C GLU A 438 -3.58 25.34 -6.96
N THR A 439 -3.36 24.04 -6.75
CA THR A 439 -4.35 23.16 -6.10
C THR A 439 -4.05 22.85 -4.63
N LEU A 440 -2.79 22.92 -4.19
CA LEU A 440 -2.40 22.58 -2.83
C LEU A 440 -2.79 23.68 -1.83
N GLN A 441 -3.14 23.26 -0.60
CA GLN A 441 -3.49 24.15 0.51
C GLN A 441 -2.44 24.18 1.63
N HIS A 442 -1.32 23.46 1.47
CA HIS A 442 -0.28 23.38 2.50
C HIS A 442 0.84 24.39 2.20
N ASP A 443 0.94 25.46 3.00
CA ASP A 443 1.86 26.58 2.78
C ASP A 443 3.34 26.17 2.75
N GLY A 444 3.78 25.30 3.67
CA GLY A 444 5.15 24.79 3.68
C GLY A 444 5.55 24.05 2.38
N LEU A 445 4.67 23.17 1.90
CA LEU A 445 4.87 22.43 0.64
C LEU A 445 4.82 23.36 -0.58
N MET A 446 3.89 24.32 -0.62
CA MET A 446 3.87 25.34 -1.69
C MET A 446 5.17 26.15 -1.71
N GLY A 447 5.70 26.52 -0.54
CA GLY A 447 6.98 27.20 -0.41
C GLY A 447 8.14 26.36 -0.96
N TYR A 448 8.18 25.07 -0.61
CA TYR A 448 9.17 24.12 -1.12
C TYR A 448 9.10 23.95 -2.64
N LEU A 449 7.91 23.75 -3.21
CA LEU A 449 7.71 23.60 -4.66
C LEU A 449 8.06 24.88 -5.43
N SER A 450 7.75 26.05 -4.86
CA SER A 450 8.18 27.34 -5.42
C SER A 450 9.69 27.47 -5.44
N GLY A 451 10.36 27.04 -4.35
CA GLY A 451 11.81 26.97 -4.26
C GLY A 451 12.41 26.03 -5.30
N MET A 452 11.79 24.88 -5.53
CA MET A 452 12.18 23.92 -6.56
C MET A 452 12.09 24.52 -7.97
N TYR A 453 11.02 25.27 -8.29
CA TYR A 453 10.95 25.98 -9.58
C TYR A 453 12.12 26.95 -9.76
N LYS A 454 12.46 27.71 -8.72
CA LYS A 454 13.64 28.61 -8.74
C LYS A 454 14.94 27.83 -8.98
N ASP A 455 15.11 26.67 -8.35
CA ASP A 455 16.30 25.84 -8.53
C ASP A 455 16.40 25.28 -9.97
N LEU A 456 15.28 24.89 -10.57
CA LEU A 456 15.23 24.46 -11.98
C LEU A 456 15.64 25.58 -12.95
N VAL A 457 15.17 26.81 -12.70
CA VAL A 457 15.58 27.97 -13.52
C VAL A 457 17.08 28.27 -13.33
N ASP A 458 17.62 28.19 -12.10
CA ASP A 458 19.06 28.34 -11.85
C ASP A 458 19.89 27.29 -12.58
N GLU A 459 19.44 26.04 -12.54
CA GLU A 459 20.11 24.95 -13.24
C GLU A 459 20.09 25.16 -14.76
N ALA A 460 18.97 25.64 -15.31
CA ALA A 460 18.85 25.97 -16.73
C ALA A 460 19.80 27.11 -17.15
N PHE A 461 20.00 28.12 -16.29
CA PHE A 461 21.00 29.17 -16.51
C PHE A 461 22.44 28.64 -16.60
N ILE A 462 22.75 27.53 -15.90
CA ILE A 462 24.08 26.94 -15.88
C ILE A 462 24.30 26.02 -17.10
N LYS A 463 23.28 25.23 -17.46
CA LYS A 463 23.42 24.16 -18.44
C LYS A 463 23.30 24.60 -19.89
N SER A 464 22.48 25.60 -20.18
CA SER A 464 22.16 25.97 -21.57
C SER A 464 22.39 27.46 -21.81
N PRO A 465 23.01 27.84 -22.95
CA PRO A 465 23.10 29.24 -23.35
C PRO A 465 21.72 29.84 -23.70
N LEU A 466 20.74 29.00 -24.03
CA LEU A 466 19.36 29.38 -24.32
C LEU A 466 18.44 28.73 -23.28
N LEU A 467 17.71 29.56 -22.54
CA LEU A 467 16.72 29.07 -21.57
C LEU A 467 15.56 28.37 -22.30
N PRO A 468 15.09 27.23 -21.78
CA PRO A 468 13.80 26.66 -22.17
C PRO A 468 12.67 27.69 -22.07
N GLU A 469 11.67 27.57 -22.96
CA GLU A 469 10.52 28.49 -23.01
C GLU A 469 9.75 28.53 -21.68
N VAL A 470 9.63 27.40 -20.98
CA VAL A 470 8.98 27.30 -19.66
C VAL A 470 9.66 28.09 -18.53
N PHE A 471 10.91 28.48 -18.74
CA PHE A 471 11.71 29.25 -17.79
C PHE A 471 11.93 30.69 -18.25
N SER A 472 11.26 31.11 -19.34
CA SER A 472 11.34 32.48 -19.87
C SER A 472 9.99 33.00 -20.37
N GLY A 473 9.93 34.30 -20.68
CA GLY A 473 8.79 34.91 -21.38
C GLY A 473 7.45 34.77 -20.66
N GLU A 474 6.41 34.39 -21.41
CA GLU A 474 5.03 34.34 -20.91
C GLU A 474 4.80 33.24 -19.88
N LEU A 475 5.38 32.05 -20.06
CA LEU A 475 5.20 30.93 -19.14
C LEU A 475 5.86 31.17 -17.78
N PHE A 476 7.05 31.78 -17.77
CA PHE A 476 7.70 32.24 -16.55
C PHE A 476 6.88 33.31 -15.84
N ARG A 477 6.34 34.28 -16.61
CA ARG A 477 5.44 35.31 -16.10
C ARG A 477 4.20 34.70 -15.43
N GLU A 478 3.57 33.71 -16.06
CA GLU A 478 2.41 33.03 -15.50
C GLU A 478 2.74 32.33 -14.18
N MET A 479 3.84 31.57 -14.11
CA MET A 479 4.26 30.88 -12.89
C MET A 479 4.46 31.86 -11.73
N LEU A 480 5.13 32.99 -11.97
CA LEU A 480 5.33 33.98 -10.93
C LEU A 480 4.03 34.67 -10.51
N LEU A 481 3.20 35.11 -11.46
CA LEU A 481 2.01 35.91 -11.13
C LEU A 481 0.83 35.10 -10.61
N LEU A 482 0.70 33.84 -11.02
CA LEU A 482 -0.47 33.01 -10.69
C LEU A 482 -0.19 32.02 -9.55
N CYS A 483 1.06 31.64 -9.33
CA CYS A 483 1.41 30.58 -8.39
C CYS A 483 2.28 31.10 -7.22
N VAL A 484 3.43 31.71 -7.54
CA VAL A 484 4.46 32.05 -6.54
C VAL A 484 4.15 33.37 -5.81
N CYS A 485 3.95 34.46 -6.55
CA CYS A 485 3.81 35.82 -6.03
C CYS A 485 2.34 36.21 -5.83
N VAL A 486 1.60 35.38 -5.10
CA VAL A 486 0.17 35.57 -4.85
C VAL A 486 -0.08 35.93 -3.39
N LEU A 487 -0.90 36.97 -3.17
CA LEU A 487 -1.37 37.39 -1.86
C LEU A 487 -2.88 37.06 -1.75
N PRO A 488 -3.30 36.02 -0.99
CA PRO A 488 -4.64 35.43 -1.08
C PRO A 488 -5.82 36.39 -0.85
N HIS A 489 -5.69 37.30 0.11
CA HIS A 489 -6.74 38.27 0.48
C HIS A 489 -6.23 39.71 0.45
N ASP A 490 -5.25 39.98 -0.41
CA ASP A 490 -4.64 41.30 -0.55
C ASP A 490 -4.17 41.83 0.84
N VAL A 491 -4.44 43.09 1.17
CA VAL A 491 -4.06 43.72 2.45
C VAL A 491 -4.66 43.02 3.68
N LYS A 492 -5.73 42.23 3.51
CA LYS A 492 -6.42 41.51 4.61
C LYS A 492 -5.89 40.10 4.83
N SER A 493 -4.84 39.70 4.11
CA SER A 493 -4.27 38.36 4.24
C SER A 493 -3.76 38.11 5.66
N ASP A 494 -4.05 36.93 6.20
CA ASP A 494 -3.42 36.49 7.44
C ASP A 494 -1.94 36.16 7.16
N LEU A 495 -1.07 37.10 7.50
CA LEU A 495 0.35 37.02 7.21
C LEU A 495 1.07 35.94 8.02
N LEU A 496 0.54 35.57 9.18
CA LEU A 496 1.14 34.54 10.03
C LEU A 496 0.86 33.15 9.46
N LEU A 497 -0.36 32.93 8.96
CA LEU A 497 -0.72 31.67 8.30
C LEU A 497 0.13 31.46 7.04
N ASN A 498 0.25 32.50 6.21
CA ASN A 498 0.96 32.43 4.92
C ASN A 498 2.46 32.76 5.00
N ALA A 499 3.05 32.80 6.21
CA ALA A 499 4.40 33.33 6.42
C ALA A 499 5.46 32.56 5.61
N ASP A 500 5.41 31.22 5.61
CA ASP A 500 6.38 30.37 4.90
C ASP A 500 6.31 30.55 3.39
N ARG A 501 5.09 30.64 2.84
CA ARG A 501 4.85 30.89 1.43
C ARG A 501 5.39 32.26 1.02
N LEU A 502 5.05 33.31 1.77
CA LEU A 502 5.47 34.68 1.49
C LEU A 502 6.99 34.84 1.62
N CYS A 503 7.61 34.21 2.62
CA CYS A 503 9.05 34.17 2.78
C CYS A 503 9.74 33.55 1.56
N ASN A 504 9.24 32.42 1.07
CA ASN A 504 9.79 31.79 -0.12
C ASN A 504 9.60 32.67 -1.37
N ALA A 505 8.43 33.26 -1.57
CA ALA A 505 8.18 34.17 -2.69
C ALA A 505 9.15 35.38 -2.69
N LEU A 506 9.35 36.02 -1.53
CA LEU A 506 10.31 37.15 -1.41
C LEU A 506 11.76 36.72 -1.66
N ASN A 507 12.15 35.53 -1.21
CA ASN A 507 13.47 34.97 -1.50
C ASN A 507 13.66 34.70 -3.01
N ILE A 508 12.63 34.20 -3.69
CA ILE A 508 12.65 33.98 -5.14
C ILE A 508 12.80 35.30 -5.90
N LEU A 509 12.03 36.33 -5.52
CA LEU A 509 12.14 37.67 -6.11
C LEU A 509 13.55 38.26 -5.93
N ARG A 510 14.08 38.14 -4.70
CA ARG A 510 15.45 38.57 -4.39
C ARG A 510 16.47 37.82 -5.24
N TYR A 511 16.32 36.51 -5.40
CA TYR A 511 17.22 35.68 -6.21
C TYR A 511 17.22 36.13 -7.67
N PHE A 512 16.04 36.25 -8.31
CA PHE A 512 15.96 36.64 -9.72
C PHE A 512 16.46 38.07 -9.97
N ALA A 513 16.17 39.02 -9.07
CA ALA A 513 16.73 40.36 -9.17
C ALA A 513 18.26 40.39 -9.17
N LEU A 514 18.92 39.48 -8.45
CA LEU A 514 20.37 39.40 -8.37
C LEU A 514 21.00 38.58 -9.50
N ARG A 515 20.31 37.52 -9.95
CA ARG A 515 20.81 36.57 -10.95
C ARG A 515 20.53 37.03 -12.38
N ASP A 516 19.29 37.42 -12.69
CA ASP A 516 18.81 37.69 -14.05
C ASP A 516 19.11 39.13 -14.50
N LYS A 517 20.39 39.50 -14.55
CA LYS A 517 20.82 40.88 -14.87
C LYS A 517 20.52 41.26 -16.32
N GLU A 518 20.63 40.30 -17.22
CA GLU A 518 20.43 40.47 -18.67
C GLU A 518 18.95 40.30 -19.06
N ASN A 519 18.07 39.98 -18.10
CA ASN A 519 16.64 39.81 -18.30
C ASN A 519 16.30 38.67 -19.28
N VAL A 520 17.02 37.55 -19.18
CA VAL A 520 16.87 36.38 -20.03
C VAL A 520 15.55 35.66 -19.71
N THR A 521 15.13 35.62 -18.45
CA THR A 521 13.83 35.02 -18.08
C THR A 521 12.67 35.96 -18.39
N GLY A 522 12.94 37.27 -18.50
CA GLY A 522 11.92 38.30 -18.59
C GLY A 522 11.44 38.81 -17.23
N PHE A 523 12.09 38.43 -16.13
CA PHE A 523 11.75 38.83 -14.76
C PHE A 523 11.44 40.33 -14.59
N TRP A 524 12.29 41.18 -15.16
CA TRP A 524 12.14 42.63 -15.01
C TRP A 524 10.94 43.20 -15.77
N HIS A 525 10.45 42.52 -16.81
CA HIS A 525 9.22 42.92 -17.50
C HIS A 525 7.99 42.62 -16.64
N VAL A 526 8.06 41.55 -15.82
CA VAL A 526 6.97 41.11 -14.93
C VAL A 526 6.95 41.88 -13.61
N LEU A 527 8.13 42.34 -13.15
CA LEU A 527 8.30 43.01 -11.86
C LEU A 527 7.28 44.13 -11.57
N PRO A 528 6.93 45.06 -12.48
CA PRO A 528 5.94 46.10 -12.20
C PRO A 528 4.56 45.55 -11.83
N GLU A 529 4.18 44.39 -12.38
CA GLU A 529 2.93 43.72 -12.02
C GLU A 529 3.03 43.05 -10.66
N ILE A 530 4.17 42.43 -10.33
CA ILE A 530 4.43 41.82 -9.01
C ILE A 530 4.41 42.90 -7.93
N GLU A 531 5.02 44.07 -8.19
CA GLU A 531 4.99 45.22 -7.28
C GLU A 531 3.56 45.63 -6.97
N LYS A 532 2.73 45.77 -8.01
CA LYS A 532 1.33 46.18 -7.87
C LYS A 532 0.46 45.14 -7.16
N ARG A 533 0.63 43.85 -7.47
CA ARG A 533 -0.25 42.76 -6.99
C ARG A 533 0.18 42.17 -5.64
N MET A 534 1.46 42.22 -5.31
CA MET A 534 2.00 41.56 -4.13
C MET A 534 2.81 42.51 -3.24
N LEU A 535 3.88 43.16 -3.73
CA LEU A 535 4.82 43.87 -2.85
C LEU A 535 4.22 45.11 -2.19
N VAL A 536 3.46 45.93 -2.93
CA VAL A 536 2.81 47.12 -2.37
C VAL A 536 1.71 46.73 -1.37
N PRO A 537 0.78 45.81 -1.70
CA PRO A 537 -0.19 45.33 -0.71
C PRO A 537 0.43 44.65 0.51
N LEU A 538 1.48 43.84 0.32
CA LEU A 538 2.17 43.16 1.42
C LEU A 538 2.81 44.16 2.38
N GLY A 539 3.43 45.23 1.87
CA GLY A 539 3.97 46.30 2.71
C GLY A 539 2.88 46.92 3.61
N LYS A 540 1.71 47.24 3.02
CA LYS A 540 0.56 47.75 3.79
C LYS A 540 0.04 46.74 4.80
N ALA A 541 -0.07 45.47 4.42
CA ALA A 541 -0.52 44.40 5.30
C ALA A 541 0.42 44.25 6.50
N LEU A 542 1.75 44.27 6.27
CA LEU A 542 2.76 44.21 7.31
C LEU A 542 2.64 45.39 8.28
N ASP A 543 2.48 46.61 7.78
CA ASP A 543 2.29 47.79 8.62
C ASP A 543 1.05 47.67 9.50
N PHE A 544 -0.09 47.24 8.93
CA PHE A 544 -1.34 47.04 9.68
C PHE A 544 -1.24 45.91 10.70
N SER A 545 -0.74 44.74 10.31
CA SER A 545 -0.59 43.59 11.22
C SER A 545 0.39 43.92 12.34
N MET A 546 1.53 44.54 12.04
CA MET A 546 2.52 44.91 13.04
C MET A 546 1.95 45.91 14.06
N ALA A 547 1.26 46.95 13.59
CA ALA A 547 0.60 47.93 14.46
C ALA A 547 -0.48 47.27 15.33
N HIS A 548 -1.27 46.37 14.74
CA HIS A 548 -2.32 45.63 15.45
C HIS A 548 -1.74 44.76 16.59
N TYR A 549 -0.74 43.92 16.30
CA TYR A 549 -0.15 43.04 17.32
C TYR A 549 0.61 43.81 18.40
N LYS A 550 1.30 44.90 18.06
CA LYS A 550 1.98 45.76 19.04
C LYS A 550 0.97 46.46 19.96
N ALA A 551 -0.09 47.05 19.41
CA ALA A 551 -1.15 47.66 20.21
C ALA A 551 -1.88 46.64 21.09
N TYR A 552 -2.08 45.41 20.59
CA TYR A 552 -2.70 44.35 21.38
C TYR A 552 -1.80 43.88 22.53
N LYS A 553 -0.49 43.72 22.30
CA LYS A 553 0.48 43.44 23.37
C LYS A 553 0.42 44.49 24.48
N GLU A 554 0.39 45.78 24.14
CA GLU A 554 0.26 46.87 25.11
C GLU A 554 -1.05 46.80 25.92
N ARG A 555 -2.17 46.42 25.30
CA ARG A 555 -3.45 46.23 26.02
C ARG A 555 -3.38 45.07 27.02
N VAL A 556 -2.73 43.97 26.66
CA VAL A 556 -2.51 42.81 27.56
C VAL A 556 -1.54 43.18 28.68
N GLU A 557 -0.52 43.99 28.40
CA GLU A 557 0.38 44.57 29.42
C GLU A 557 -0.33 45.56 30.35
N ASN A 558 -1.43 46.18 29.91
CA ASN A 558 -2.22 47.11 30.72
C ASN A 558 -3.45 46.47 31.38
N GLY A 559 -3.67 45.15 31.20
CA GLY A 559 -4.79 44.42 31.81
C GLY A 559 -6.16 44.72 31.20
N GLN A 560 -6.21 45.22 29.96
CA GLN A 560 -7.44 45.64 29.26
C GLN A 560 -7.94 44.59 28.25
N SER A 561 -7.71 43.30 28.52
CA SER A 561 -7.76 42.20 27.52
C SER A 561 -9.15 41.61 27.24
N ALA A 562 -10.20 42.00 27.98
CA ALA A 562 -11.47 41.26 28.04
C ALA A 562 -12.34 41.25 26.76
N SER A 563 -11.92 41.93 25.69
CA SER A 563 -12.71 42.09 24.45
C SER A 563 -12.21 41.25 23.26
N ASP A 564 -10.99 40.70 23.31
CA ASP A 564 -10.30 40.17 22.12
C ASP A 564 -9.87 38.68 22.26
N ASP A 565 -10.39 37.96 23.26
CA ASP A 565 -10.05 36.55 23.56
C ASP A 565 -10.36 35.58 22.40
N ALA A 566 -11.27 35.92 21.49
CA ALA A 566 -11.59 35.10 20.31
C ALA A 566 -10.44 35.04 19.28
N LEU A 567 -9.66 36.12 19.14
CA LEU A 567 -8.49 36.16 18.23
C LEU A 567 -7.35 35.31 18.81
N MET A 568 -7.20 35.37 20.13
CA MET A 568 -6.23 34.57 20.86
C MET A 568 -6.55 33.08 20.80
N GLN A 569 -7.81 32.68 20.99
CA GLN A 569 -8.26 31.29 20.78
C GLN A 569 -7.96 30.79 19.36
N ARG A 570 -8.15 31.64 18.35
CA ARG A 570 -7.84 31.28 16.96
C ARG A 570 -6.34 31.04 16.74
N GLN A 571 -5.47 31.88 17.31
CA GLN A 571 -4.02 31.70 17.22
C GLN A 571 -3.50 30.50 18.02
N LEU A 572 -4.08 30.25 19.20
CA LEU A 572 -3.76 29.09 20.03
C LEU A 572 -4.16 27.78 19.35
N ASN A 573 -5.31 27.76 18.68
CA ASN A 573 -5.70 26.63 17.85
C ASN A 573 -4.68 26.40 16.72
N MET A 574 -4.13 27.45 16.10
CA MET A 574 -3.08 27.30 15.08
C MET A 574 -1.75 26.80 15.65
N LEU A 575 -1.34 27.24 16.83
CA LEU A 575 -0.15 26.73 17.51
C LEU A 575 -0.34 25.29 18.01
N ALA A 576 -1.54 24.94 18.48
CA ALA A 576 -1.89 23.58 18.93
C ALA A 576 -1.96 22.56 17.78
N VAL A 577 -2.36 22.98 16.57
CA VAL A 577 -2.30 22.14 15.36
C VAL A 577 -0.86 21.80 14.97
N ASN A 578 0.12 22.63 15.31
CA ASN A 578 1.55 22.30 15.14
C ASN A 578 2.13 21.42 16.27
N ILE A 579 1.46 21.35 17.43
CA ILE A 579 1.89 20.57 18.61
C ILE A 579 1.21 19.18 18.66
N SER A 580 0.12 18.95 17.92
CA SER A 580 -0.58 17.65 17.88
C SER A 580 0.19 16.52 17.19
N ASN A 581 1.41 16.79 16.71
CA ASN A 581 2.41 15.77 16.35
C ASN A 581 3.13 15.15 17.56
N SER A 582 2.84 15.56 18.80
CA SER A 582 3.30 14.86 20.02
C SER A 582 2.14 14.12 20.67
N GLY A 583 2.02 12.83 20.38
CA GLY A 583 1.01 11.86 20.82
C GLY A 583 0.34 12.10 22.18
N MET A 584 -0.82 12.75 22.15
CA MET A 584 -1.82 12.65 23.23
C MET A 584 -3.18 12.37 22.58
N ALA A 585 -3.66 11.15 22.81
CA ALA A 585 -4.88 10.58 22.27
C ALA A 585 -6.16 11.25 22.81
N GLY A 586 -7.18 11.28 21.95
CA GLY A 586 -8.59 11.00 22.24
C GLY A 586 -9.25 11.66 23.45
N GLY A 587 -10.13 12.64 23.17
CA GLY A 587 -11.14 13.10 24.13
C GLY A 587 -12.19 13.95 23.44
N ASP A 588 -13.31 13.35 23.08
CA ASP A 588 -14.53 14.00 22.63
C ASP A 588 -15.13 14.77 23.83
N GLY A 589 -14.81 16.07 23.93
CA GLY A 589 -15.22 16.93 25.03
C GLY A 589 -15.04 18.39 24.65
N ASP A 590 -16.13 19.17 24.80
CA ASP A 590 -16.25 20.61 24.57
C ASP A 590 -14.91 21.36 24.48
N ASN A 591 -14.56 21.82 23.27
CA ASN A 591 -13.33 22.53 22.91
C ASN A 591 -13.26 23.95 23.51
N HIS A 592 -13.28 24.06 24.84
CA HIS A 592 -12.81 25.25 25.53
C HIS A 592 -11.42 24.97 26.12
N LEU A 593 -10.39 25.44 25.42
CA LEU A 593 -9.05 25.57 26.00
C LEU A 593 -9.13 26.35 27.33
N PRO A 594 -8.35 25.97 28.36
CA PRO A 594 -8.31 26.69 29.63
C PRO A 594 -7.93 28.15 29.42
N ASP A 595 -8.45 29.05 30.27
CA ASP A 595 -8.16 30.48 30.20
C ASP A 595 -6.66 30.72 30.43
N ILE A 596 -5.98 31.13 29.36
CA ILE A 596 -4.52 31.23 29.29
C ILE A 596 -4.04 32.35 30.20
N GLY A 597 -3.01 32.06 31.00
CA GLY A 597 -2.40 33.03 31.90
C GLY A 597 -1.86 34.25 31.14
N ARG A 598 -1.87 35.43 31.77
CA ARG A 598 -1.38 36.68 31.15
C ARG A 598 0.05 36.57 30.59
N THR A 599 0.91 35.76 31.21
CA THR A 599 2.29 35.51 30.78
C THR A 599 2.34 34.74 29.46
N GLU A 600 1.61 33.64 29.35
CA GLU A 600 1.49 32.84 28.13
C GLU A 600 0.86 33.66 26.99
N LYS A 601 -0.12 34.52 27.32
CA LYS A 601 -0.71 35.46 26.35
C LYS A 601 0.37 36.38 25.75
N LEU A 602 1.27 36.91 26.56
CA LEU A 602 2.36 37.77 26.09
C LEU A 602 3.42 37.01 25.28
N GLU A 603 3.69 35.74 25.61
CA GLU A 603 4.64 34.89 24.87
C GLU A 603 4.15 34.58 23.45
N VAL A 604 2.86 34.22 23.29
CA VAL A 604 2.26 33.96 21.97
C VAL A 604 2.30 35.21 21.08
N LEU A 605 2.04 36.38 21.67
CA LEU A 605 2.11 37.65 20.95
C LEU A 605 3.56 38.02 20.60
N ALA A 606 4.51 37.77 21.49
CA ALA A 606 5.93 37.98 21.20
C ALA A 606 6.41 37.08 20.04
N SER A 607 5.99 35.82 20.02
CA SER A 607 6.26 34.90 18.91
C SER A 607 5.66 35.42 17.59
N SER A 608 4.38 35.81 17.61
CA SER A 608 3.69 36.37 16.43
C SER A 608 4.38 37.62 15.88
N ILE A 609 4.75 38.56 16.76
CA ILE A 609 5.48 39.77 16.37
C ILE A 609 6.83 39.41 15.76
N THR A 610 7.56 38.47 16.35
CA THR A 610 8.88 38.02 15.85
C THR A 610 8.76 37.46 14.42
N SER A 611 7.74 36.64 14.15
CA SER A 611 7.46 36.11 12.81
C SER A 611 7.17 37.22 11.79
N LEU A 612 6.36 38.23 12.17
CA LEU A 612 6.09 39.38 11.31
C LEU A 612 7.33 40.26 11.10
N GLU A 613 8.17 40.45 12.11
CA GLU A 613 9.42 41.22 12.00
C GLU A 613 10.42 40.51 11.09
N THR A 614 10.44 39.17 11.12
CA THR A 614 11.25 38.36 10.21
C THR A 614 10.78 38.51 8.76
N LEU A 615 9.47 38.42 8.52
CA LEU A 615 8.88 38.64 7.20
C LEU A 615 9.12 40.07 6.70
N LEU A 616 8.99 41.07 7.57
CA LEU A 616 9.29 42.47 7.25
C LEU A 616 10.76 42.68 6.89
N GLY A 617 11.69 42.09 7.66
CA GLY A 617 13.12 42.15 7.36
C GLY A 617 13.43 41.58 5.97
N LEU A 618 12.80 40.45 5.62
CA LEU A 618 12.96 39.84 4.31
C LEU A 618 12.35 40.70 3.19
N TYR A 619 11.16 41.27 3.42
CA TYR A 619 10.50 42.19 2.51
C TYR A 619 11.36 43.40 2.18
N LEU A 620 11.90 44.07 3.20
CA LEU A 620 12.78 45.22 3.04
C LEU A 620 14.04 44.84 2.26
N ARG A 621 14.65 43.69 2.57
CA ARG A 621 15.86 43.23 1.89
C ARG A 621 15.61 42.87 0.42
N ALA A 622 14.47 42.26 0.12
CA ALA A 622 14.07 41.95 -1.25
C ALA A 622 13.92 43.24 -2.07
N ASN A 623 13.19 44.23 -1.55
CA ASN A 623 13.02 45.53 -2.21
C ASN A 623 14.34 46.26 -2.43
N GLU A 624 15.23 46.29 -1.42
CA GLU A 624 16.56 46.88 -1.56
C GLU A 624 17.37 46.23 -2.70
N CYS A 625 17.36 44.90 -2.78
CA CYS A 625 18.05 44.16 -3.84
C CYS A 625 17.45 44.45 -5.22
N ILE A 626 16.12 44.49 -5.33
CA ILE A 626 15.40 44.82 -6.56
C ILE A 626 15.77 46.23 -7.03
N GLU A 627 15.74 47.23 -6.14
CA GLU A 627 16.11 48.60 -6.49
C GLU A 627 17.56 48.72 -6.94
N LEU A 628 18.50 48.15 -6.17
CA LEU A 628 19.93 48.24 -6.46
C LEU A 628 20.28 47.55 -7.79
N ALA A 629 19.74 46.35 -8.04
CA ALA A 629 19.97 45.64 -9.28
C ALA A 629 19.30 46.33 -10.47
N GLY A 630 18.09 46.88 -10.29
CA GLY A 630 17.38 47.64 -11.31
C GLY A 630 18.14 48.90 -11.72
N ARG A 631 18.73 49.64 -10.78
CA ARG A 631 19.59 50.80 -11.07
C ARG A 631 20.84 50.39 -11.84
N LYS A 632 21.54 49.33 -11.41
CA LYS A 632 22.73 48.81 -12.11
C LYS A 632 22.41 48.41 -13.54
N ARG A 633 21.26 47.78 -13.78
CA ARG A 633 20.84 47.38 -15.12
C ARG A 633 20.62 48.59 -16.05
N ARG A 634 19.93 49.64 -15.57
CA ARG A 634 19.72 50.87 -16.37
C ARG A 634 21.05 51.52 -16.74
N LEU A 635 22.00 51.56 -15.82
CA LEU A 635 23.35 52.08 -16.10
C LEU A 635 24.13 51.24 -17.13
N LEU A 636 23.87 49.93 -17.20
CA LEU A 636 24.48 49.02 -18.19
C LEU A 636 23.77 49.05 -19.55
N SER A 637 22.50 49.46 -19.61
CA SER A 637 21.78 49.64 -20.89
C SER A 637 22.04 51.00 -21.52
N ASP A 638 22.42 51.99 -20.71
CA ASP A 638 22.74 53.37 -21.13
C ASP A 638 24.22 53.55 -21.53
N ALA A 639 25.08 52.56 -21.27
CA ALA A 639 26.50 52.51 -21.63
C ALA A 639 26.73 51.56 -22.81
#